data_AF-A0A2G2VJX7-F1
#
_entry.id   AF-A0A2G2VJX7-F1
#
_cell.length_a   1.000
_cell.length_b   1.000
_cell.length_c   1.000
_cell.angle_alpha   90.00
_cell.angle_beta   90.00
_cell.angle_gamma   90.00
#
_symmetry.space_group_name_H-M   'P 1'
#
loop_
_entity.id
_entity.type
_entity.pdbx_description
1 polymer ?
#
loop_
_entity_poly.entity_id
_entity_poly.type
_entity_poly.pdbx_seq_one_letter_code
_entity_poly.pdbx_strand_id
1 'polypeptide(L)'
;MAFDSLKKEVMVVEFNKHGGKSEELTTTSYSLVKNNTEETTFVGMKDDLDAIVNCLNAQMKELIVISVVGMGGIGKTTLARKVFDDSTIRCRFDKHAWVTISEQYNKRKMLLEVACSVGGIINQETSNDRLMEIVYKGLKGRRFLIVIDDIWSTEAWDQVRRIFPNDYNKSRIILTTRLKNVADYASSPDFPPHDVSFLSLDDSWKLFTGRLFRMNPCPLQLVKIGKHIIQQCQGLPLSIVVIAGLLGKIGLTRDNWKKIEENLNSFFGTVSEQCQAILSLSYNCLPPYLKACFLYIGGFPEDLEIRVSKLISSWLAEQFIKERSNERLEVVAEEYVQELMDRNLILAGRRKPNGRIKTCKIHDLLRQLCIREAQIENVVHFPYSDVPTYSDDIKDRRRVIIPRLIEDYFCDHPRHRNGNITTRSLIFIGGKSYLVSEINQWPDIISLFKLLKVLDAREIGYDFSPIIPQLVHLRYVNARIGDPSSLAKLRNLQTIIIYSKKNVQLPAEIWTMSEIKHVEILDVDMPDPVEAERYLSIGEQQPLFLHNLQTLVLDSSPFLAEILKRTANLDKLKIRCVNQHNEWYAFLDCLILLQRLETLHIKAIEDNGHLVLSRDICLPNLKELRLAWTYLAWEDMTVLANLPNLEVLKTERAFNGTKWILDDDVVFQKLKYLRFEFENLEIWEASSDNFPMLEQLVLWIIEELEEIPQSFGEIMTLKLVEVEYCNPAVDNSAKNIQEEQENWGNYELQIRITPSVKWLASHTDDDDDDEEDDDDYDENENEDEDEDEDDDSDKVDDDREDDEEDDDSDEDHEANTP
;
A
#
# COMPACT_ATOMS: atom_id res chain seq x y z
N MET A 1 21.93 0.31 33.54
CA MET A 1 22.12 0.55 34.99
C MET A 1 21.12 1.53 35.60
N ALA A 2 20.89 2.75 35.12
CA ALA A 2 19.76 3.56 35.63
C ALA A 2 18.39 3.05 35.15
N PHE A 3 18.32 2.52 33.92
CA PHE A 3 17.07 2.04 33.30
C PHE A 3 16.53 0.71 33.87
N ASP A 4 17.37 -0.14 34.46
CA ASP A 4 16.92 -1.45 35.00
C ASP A 4 16.00 -1.32 36.22
N SER A 5 15.98 -0.16 36.88
CA SER A 5 15.07 0.11 38.00
C SER A 5 13.61 0.35 37.55
N LEU A 6 13.38 0.69 36.27
CA LEU A 6 12.06 1.04 35.74
C LEU A 6 11.07 -0.14 35.71
N LYS A 7 11.54 -1.38 35.74
CA LYS A 7 10.67 -2.57 35.73
C LYS A 7 10.04 -2.92 37.09
N LYS A 8 10.40 -2.25 38.19
CA LYS A 8 9.98 -2.63 39.55
C LYS A 8 8.90 -1.76 40.21
N GLU A 9 8.61 -0.55 39.71
CA GLU A 9 7.66 0.37 40.38
C GLU A 9 6.34 0.62 39.62
N VAL A 10 6.14 0.03 38.44
CA VAL A 10 4.85 0.09 37.72
C VAL A 10 4.13 -1.27 37.81
N MET A 11 3.60 -1.58 38.99
CA MET A 11 2.77 -2.78 39.20
C MET A 11 1.26 -2.46 39.17
N VAL A 12 0.55 -3.22 38.32
CA VAL A 12 -0.87 -3.60 38.43
C VAL A 12 -1.88 -2.45 38.61
N VAL A 13 -2.48 -2.03 37.49
CA VAL A 13 -3.79 -1.37 37.48
C VAL A 13 -4.82 -2.38 36.98
N GLU A 14 -5.53 -3.03 37.91
CA GLU A 14 -6.73 -3.80 37.54
C GLU A 14 -7.84 -2.86 37.09
N PHE A 15 -8.25 -2.98 35.82
CA PHE A 15 -9.51 -2.42 35.38
C PHE A 15 -10.64 -3.35 35.84
N ASN A 16 -11.36 -2.94 36.88
CA ASN A 16 -12.52 -3.66 37.39
C ASN A 16 -13.57 -3.86 36.29
N LYS A 17 -13.63 -5.08 35.74
CA LYS A 17 -14.85 -5.57 35.08
C LYS A 17 -15.92 -5.72 36.14
N HIS A 18 -16.96 -4.90 36.10
CA HIS A 18 -18.21 -5.19 36.80
C HIS A 18 -19.30 -5.41 35.77
N GLY A 19 -19.73 -6.67 35.65
CA GLY A 19 -20.95 -7.00 34.92
C GLY A 19 -22.16 -6.60 35.76
N GLY A 20 -22.89 -5.58 35.29
CA GLY A 20 -24.25 -5.26 35.72
C GLY A 20 -25.24 -5.81 34.69
N LYS A 21 -26.38 -6.35 35.16
CA LYS A 21 -27.39 -6.94 34.27
C LYS A 21 -28.12 -5.89 33.43
N SER A 22 -28.62 -6.36 32.29
CA SER A 22 -29.53 -5.65 31.38
C SER A 22 -30.75 -5.07 32.11
N GLU A 23 -31.07 -3.81 31.80
CA GLU A 23 -32.43 -3.29 31.77
C GLU A 23 -32.53 -2.35 30.56
N GLU A 24 -33.63 -2.45 29.81
CA GLU A 24 -33.85 -1.71 28.56
C GLU A 24 -34.05 -0.21 28.83
N LEU A 25 -33.60 0.66 27.92
CA LEU A 25 -34.45 1.70 27.30
C LEU A 25 -33.70 2.62 26.32
N THR A 26 -34.40 2.93 25.22
CA THR A 26 -34.22 4.10 24.32
C THR A 26 -32.90 4.26 23.57
N THR A 27 -32.86 3.62 22.39
CA THR A 27 -32.08 4.00 21.21
C THR A 27 -32.08 5.51 21.00
N THR A 28 -30.93 6.17 21.17
CA THR A 28 -30.72 7.55 20.70
C THR A 28 -29.58 7.53 19.70
N SER A 29 -29.92 7.67 18.42
CA SER A 29 -28.97 7.63 17.31
C SER A 29 -28.06 8.85 17.30
N TYR A 30 -26.82 8.70 17.74
CA TYR A 30 -25.75 9.64 17.39
C TYR A 30 -25.28 9.33 15.98
N SER A 31 -25.63 10.23 15.05
CA SER A 31 -25.31 10.12 13.64
C SER A 31 -23.79 10.06 13.39
N LEU A 32 -23.38 9.09 12.57
CA LEU A 32 -22.07 9.05 11.96
C LEU A 32 -21.94 10.23 10.97
N VAL A 33 -21.50 11.38 11.45
CA VAL A 33 -21.15 12.52 10.59
C VAL A 33 -19.92 12.14 9.78
N LYS A 34 -20.06 12.14 8.45
CA LYS A 34 -19.00 11.81 7.49
C LYS A 34 -17.68 12.50 7.86
N ASN A 35 -16.58 11.74 7.84
CA ASN A 35 -15.24 12.32 7.91
C ASN A 35 -14.95 13.00 6.56
N ASN A 36 -15.18 14.32 6.49
CA ASN A 36 -14.44 15.14 5.53
C ASN A 36 -12.94 14.96 5.77
N THR A 37 -12.16 15.19 4.71
CA THR A 37 -10.71 15.13 4.65
C THR A 37 -10.03 15.44 5.99
N GLU A 38 -9.20 14.51 6.48
CA GLU A 38 -8.22 14.82 7.51
C GLU A 38 -7.13 15.70 6.91
N GLU A 39 -7.47 16.96 6.61
CA GLU A 39 -6.48 18.00 6.53
C GLU A 39 -5.64 17.93 7.80
N THR A 40 -4.35 17.65 7.63
CA THR A 40 -3.43 17.68 8.75
C THR A 40 -3.49 19.08 9.34
N THR A 41 -4.02 19.20 10.56
CA THR A 41 -4.38 20.48 11.15
C THR A 41 -3.12 21.32 11.34
N PHE A 42 -2.80 22.13 10.35
CA PHE A 42 -1.52 22.82 10.25
C PHE A 42 -1.57 24.09 11.11
N VAL A 43 -1.04 23.98 12.33
CA VAL A 43 -1.14 25.00 13.36
C VAL A 43 0.27 25.38 13.83
N GLY A 44 0.50 26.68 14.03
CA GLY A 44 1.72 27.22 14.66
C GLY A 44 3.00 27.23 13.81
N MET A 45 3.09 26.48 12.71
CA MET A 45 4.28 26.40 11.86
C MET A 45 4.30 27.42 10.70
N LYS A 46 3.64 28.57 10.86
CA LYS A 46 3.54 29.57 9.77
C LYS A 46 4.88 30.26 9.51
N ASP A 47 5.60 30.64 10.56
CA ASP A 47 6.87 31.35 10.42
C ASP A 47 7.95 30.42 9.79
N ASP A 48 7.95 29.13 10.15
CA ASP A 48 8.80 28.12 9.51
C ASP A 48 8.44 27.91 8.02
N LEU A 49 7.14 27.94 7.68
CA LEU A 49 6.66 27.84 6.30
C LEU A 49 7.09 29.05 5.48
N ASP A 50 6.83 30.26 5.98
CA ASP A 50 7.18 31.51 5.32
C ASP A 50 8.70 31.61 5.13
N ALA A 51 9.52 31.13 6.07
CA ALA A 51 10.97 31.04 5.93
C ALA A 51 11.40 30.15 4.74
N ILE A 52 10.90 28.92 4.63
CA ILE A 52 11.23 28.02 3.52
C ILE A 52 10.74 28.58 2.19
N VAL A 53 9.53 29.15 2.14
CA VAL A 53 8.96 29.76 0.94
C VAL A 53 9.78 30.97 0.48
N ASN A 54 10.29 31.78 1.41
CA ASN A 54 11.22 32.87 1.09
C ASN A 54 12.54 32.35 0.48
N CYS A 55 13.11 31.27 1.02
CA CYS A 55 14.30 30.63 0.47
C CYS A 55 14.07 30.07 -0.95
N LEU A 56 12.94 29.41 -1.20
CA LEU A 56 12.56 28.94 -2.54
C LEU A 56 12.45 30.09 -3.56
N ASN A 57 11.92 31.24 -3.11
CA ASN A 57 11.68 32.43 -3.92
C ASN A 57 12.92 33.31 -4.13
N ALA A 58 14.07 32.93 -3.56
CA ALA A 58 15.34 33.60 -3.81
C ALA A 58 15.66 33.68 -5.32
N GLN A 59 16.15 34.83 -5.77
CA GLN A 59 16.40 35.09 -7.20
C GLN A 59 17.75 34.53 -7.71
N MET A 60 18.53 33.90 -6.82
CA MET A 60 19.74 33.15 -7.14
C MET A 60 19.48 32.13 -8.25
N LYS A 61 20.32 32.15 -9.27
CA LYS A 61 20.22 31.27 -10.45
C LYS A 61 20.67 29.85 -10.18
N GLU A 62 21.68 29.69 -9.32
CA GLU A 62 22.25 28.39 -8.96
C GLU A 62 21.22 27.47 -8.28
N LEU A 63 21.52 26.16 -8.34
CA LEU A 63 20.87 25.12 -7.56
C LEU A 63 21.07 25.41 -6.07
N ILE A 64 19.97 25.58 -5.33
CA ILE A 64 19.99 25.81 -3.88
C ILE A 64 19.44 24.60 -3.15
N VAL A 65 20.14 24.19 -2.10
CA VAL A 65 19.73 23.15 -1.15
C VAL A 65 19.30 23.81 0.15
N ILE A 66 18.03 23.65 0.51
CA ILE A 66 17.42 24.18 1.72
C ILE A 66 17.27 23.02 2.69
N SER A 67 18.11 22.96 3.72
CA SER A 67 18.00 21.93 4.75
C SER A 67 17.05 22.33 5.87
N VAL A 68 16.15 21.44 6.23
CA VAL A 68 15.16 21.57 7.31
C VAL A 68 15.52 20.57 8.39
N VAL A 69 15.91 21.05 9.58
CA VAL A 69 16.48 20.23 10.64
C VAL A 69 15.65 20.28 11.92
N GLY A 70 15.59 19.16 12.63
CA GLY A 70 14.86 19.05 13.90
C GLY A 70 14.58 17.62 14.34
N MET A 71 14.24 17.43 15.61
CA MET A 71 14.03 16.11 16.22
C MET A 71 12.90 15.29 15.57
N GLY A 72 12.84 13.99 15.87
CA GLY A 72 11.73 13.13 15.44
C GLY A 72 10.38 13.65 15.97
N GLY A 73 9.34 13.59 15.15
CA GLY A 73 7.99 14.05 15.53
C GLY A 73 7.76 15.57 15.59
N ILE A 74 8.75 16.40 15.20
CA ILE A 74 8.63 17.87 15.18
C ILE A 74 7.83 18.43 13.98
N GLY A 75 7.57 17.61 12.96
CA GLY A 75 6.78 18.00 11.78
C GLY A 75 7.57 18.40 10.52
N LYS A 76 8.87 18.08 10.42
CA LYS A 76 9.70 18.38 9.22
C LYS A 76 9.05 17.94 7.91
N THR A 77 8.69 16.65 7.82
CA THR A 77 8.00 16.04 6.68
C THR A 77 6.67 16.74 6.37
N THR A 78 5.90 17.11 7.41
CA THR A 78 4.62 17.85 7.27
C THR A 78 4.84 19.24 6.68
N LEU A 79 5.90 19.93 7.11
CA LEU A 79 6.28 21.25 6.62
C LEU A 79 6.75 21.19 5.16
N ALA A 80 7.67 20.28 4.85
CA ALA A 80 8.15 20.06 3.49
C ALA A 80 7.02 19.63 2.54
N ARG A 81 6.09 18.77 2.99
CA ARG A 81 4.92 18.34 2.21
C ARG A 81 3.98 19.50 1.90
N LYS A 82 3.68 20.35 2.89
CA LYS A 82 2.86 21.55 2.67
C LYS A 82 3.47 22.50 1.63
N VAL A 83 4.80 22.63 1.61
CA VAL A 83 5.53 23.43 0.59
C VAL A 83 5.52 22.76 -0.78
N PHE A 84 5.67 21.43 -0.83
CA PHE A 84 5.68 20.66 -2.06
C PHE A 84 4.32 20.58 -2.74
N ASP A 85 3.23 20.51 -1.96
CA ASP A 85 1.87 20.39 -2.45
C ASP A 85 1.21 21.75 -2.79
N ASP A 86 1.85 22.87 -2.43
CA ASP A 86 1.35 24.23 -2.74
C ASP A 86 1.38 24.49 -4.26
N SER A 87 0.20 24.63 -4.87
CA SER A 87 0.04 24.84 -6.31
C SER A 87 0.73 26.11 -6.82
N THR A 88 0.81 27.16 -5.99
CA THR A 88 1.48 28.42 -6.33
C THR A 88 2.99 28.31 -6.32
N ILE A 89 3.54 27.29 -5.65
CA ILE A 89 4.96 26.93 -5.66
C ILE A 89 5.22 25.95 -6.81
N ARG A 90 4.41 24.88 -6.94
CA ARG A 90 4.57 23.86 -7.99
C ARG A 90 4.57 24.46 -9.40
N CYS A 91 3.67 25.41 -9.70
CA CYS A 91 3.60 26.04 -11.02
C CYS A 91 4.86 26.82 -11.44
N ARG A 92 5.87 26.96 -10.56
CA ARG A 92 7.15 27.64 -10.83
C ARG A 92 8.25 26.70 -11.31
N PHE A 93 8.05 25.39 -11.28
CA PHE A 93 9.04 24.37 -11.63
C PHE A 93 8.47 23.42 -12.69
N ASP A 94 9.31 23.02 -13.64
CA ASP A 94 8.95 22.12 -14.75
C ASP A 94 8.91 20.65 -14.31
N LYS A 95 9.62 20.30 -13.23
CA LYS A 95 9.75 18.95 -12.69
C LYS A 95 9.72 18.92 -11.17
N HIS A 96 9.08 17.89 -10.62
CA HIS A 96 8.87 17.67 -9.21
C HIS A 96 9.21 16.23 -8.84
N ALA A 97 9.86 16.00 -7.69
CA ALA A 97 10.00 14.67 -7.14
C ALA A 97 9.98 14.73 -5.60
N TRP A 98 9.42 13.68 -4.98
CA TRP A 98 9.52 13.45 -3.54
C TRP A 98 10.16 12.09 -3.32
N VAL A 99 11.18 12.05 -2.47
CA VAL A 99 11.90 10.82 -2.12
C VAL A 99 12.09 10.76 -0.62
N THR A 100 11.86 9.59 -0.01
CA THR A 100 12.13 9.37 1.41
C THR A 100 13.32 8.43 1.58
N ILE A 101 14.35 8.90 2.27
CA ILE A 101 15.57 8.12 2.55
C ILE A 101 15.46 7.51 3.95
N SER A 102 15.22 6.20 4.02
CA SER A 102 15.35 5.43 5.26
C SER A 102 16.78 5.44 5.81
N GLU A 103 16.94 5.26 7.12
CA GLU A 103 18.24 5.11 7.82
C GLU A 103 19.20 4.14 7.11
N GLN A 104 18.68 2.99 6.65
CA GLN A 104 19.41 2.04 5.80
C GLN A 104 19.33 2.44 4.32
N TYR A 105 20.06 3.49 3.94
CA TYR A 105 20.10 4.05 2.58
C TYR A 105 20.16 2.99 1.46
N ASN A 106 19.22 3.07 0.51
CA ASN A 106 19.19 2.23 -0.69
C ASN A 106 19.26 3.12 -1.93
N LYS A 107 20.45 3.17 -2.55
CA LYS A 107 20.71 3.93 -3.77
C LYS A 107 19.76 3.56 -4.92
N ARG A 108 19.47 2.28 -5.15
CA ARG A 108 18.62 1.84 -6.28
C ARG A 108 17.18 2.31 -6.10
N LYS A 109 16.59 2.07 -4.92
CA LYS A 109 15.22 2.53 -4.61
C LYS A 109 15.10 4.05 -4.75
N MET A 110 16.04 4.79 -4.17
CA MET A 110 16.13 6.25 -4.27
C MET A 110 16.19 6.72 -5.72
N LEU A 111 17.04 6.08 -6.55
CA LEU A 111 17.15 6.43 -7.96
C LEU A 111 15.86 6.14 -8.73
N LEU A 112 15.21 5.00 -8.50
CA LEU A 112 13.93 4.67 -9.13
C LEU A 112 12.85 5.71 -8.76
N GLU A 113 12.69 6.08 -7.48
CA GLU A 113 11.71 7.10 -7.05
C GLU A 113 11.92 8.47 -7.74
N VAL A 114 13.17 8.95 -7.85
CA VAL A 114 13.45 10.18 -8.63
C VAL A 114 13.20 9.96 -10.12
N ALA A 115 13.64 8.83 -10.66
CA ALA A 115 13.63 8.59 -12.09
C ALA A 115 12.20 8.46 -12.62
N CYS A 116 11.31 7.73 -11.93
CA CYS A 116 9.87 7.70 -12.26
C CYS A 116 9.26 9.11 -12.22
N SER A 117 9.50 9.86 -11.14
CA SER A 117 8.99 11.23 -10.97
C SER A 117 9.46 12.22 -12.06
N VAL A 118 10.63 12.00 -12.66
CA VAL A 118 11.29 12.95 -13.57
C VAL A 118 11.20 12.51 -15.04
N GLY A 119 11.38 11.22 -15.30
CA GLY A 119 11.60 10.61 -16.61
C GLY A 119 10.38 9.96 -17.25
N GLY A 120 9.33 9.65 -16.48
CA GLY A 120 8.25 8.76 -16.91
C GLY A 120 8.46 7.35 -16.38
N ILE A 121 7.72 6.36 -16.90
CA ILE A 121 7.89 4.96 -16.48
C ILE A 121 9.25 4.44 -16.97
N ILE A 122 9.88 3.59 -16.15
CA ILE A 122 11.25 3.13 -16.35
C ILE A 122 11.31 1.66 -15.99
N ASN A 123 11.77 0.84 -16.94
CA ASN A 123 11.99 -0.59 -16.71
C ASN A 123 12.78 -0.79 -15.41
N GLN A 124 12.18 -1.52 -14.49
CA GLN A 124 12.67 -1.74 -13.13
C GLN A 124 13.97 -2.56 -13.04
N GLU A 125 14.46 -3.12 -14.15
CA GLU A 125 15.76 -3.79 -14.27
C GLU A 125 16.91 -2.82 -14.61
N THR A 126 16.60 -1.63 -15.15
CA THR A 126 17.58 -0.62 -15.59
C THR A 126 18.75 -0.46 -14.61
N SER A 127 19.99 -0.50 -15.11
CA SER A 127 21.19 -0.40 -14.27
C SER A 127 21.26 0.93 -13.50
N ASN A 128 21.87 0.93 -12.31
CA ASN A 128 21.93 2.14 -11.48
C ASN A 128 22.62 3.33 -12.18
N ASP A 129 23.59 3.07 -13.06
CA ASP A 129 24.27 4.12 -13.83
C ASP A 129 23.38 4.68 -14.94
N ARG A 130 22.57 3.83 -15.59
CA ARG A 130 21.56 4.27 -16.55
C ARG A 130 20.42 5.03 -15.88
N LEU A 131 19.98 4.62 -14.67
CA LEU A 131 19.03 5.39 -13.87
C LEU A 131 19.57 6.81 -13.54
N MET A 132 20.84 6.90 -13.11
CA MET A 132 21.48 8.21 -12.87
C MET A 132 21.55 9.06 -14.14
N GLU A 133 21.82 8.44 -15.31
CA GLU A 133 21.82 9.12 -16.60
C GLU A 133 20.42 9.62 -17.00
N ILE A 134 19.37 8.81 -16.79
CA ILE A 134 17.97 9.17 -17.08
C ILE A 134 17.53 10.34 -16.20
N VAL A 135 17.76 10.27 -14.87
CA VAL A 135 17.47 11.39 -13.95
C VAL A 135 18.19 12.65 -14.39
N TYR A 136 19.50 12.56 -14.62
CA TYR A 136 20.32 13.72 -14.97
C TYR A 136 19.85 14.36 -16.29
N LYS A 137 19.60 13.55 -17.34
CA LYS A 137 19.05 14.03 -18.63
C LYS A 137 17.64 14.61 -18.48
N GLY A 138 16.79 13.99 -17.66
CA GLY A 138 15.42 14.42 -17.42
C GLY A 138 15.32 15.74 -16.65
N LEU A 139 16.31 16.07 -15.82
CA LEU A 139 16.43 17.36 -15.12
C LEU A 139 17.20 18.42 -15.92
N LYS A 140 18.06 18.02 -16.86
CA LYS A 140 18.97 18.93 -17.56
C LYS A 140 18.21 20.03 -18.32
N GLY A 141 18.60 21.28 -18.08
CA GLY A 141 17.98 22.49 -18.63
C GLY A 141 16.61 22.83 -18.02
N ARG A 142 15.98 21.94 -17.26
CA ARG A 142 14.65 22.13 -16.66
C ARG A 142 14.75 22.59 -15.21
N ARG A 143 13.88 23.50 -14.82
CA ARG A 143 13.79 24.01 -13.45
C ARG A 143 13.06 22.99 -12.58
N PHE A 144 13.67 22.49 -11.52
CA PHE A 144 13.10 21.42 -10.70
C PHE A 144 12.99 21.78 -9.21
N LEU A 145 11.99 21.18 -8.53
CA LEU A 145 11.83 21.16 -7.08
C LEU A 145 11.84 19.70 -6.61
N ILE A 146 12.87 19.29 -5.88
CA ILE A 146 13.01 17.91 -5.38
C ILE A 146 13.06 17.92 -3.86
N VAL A 147 12.24 17.09 -3.22
CA VAL A 147 12.26 16.87 -1.77
C VAL A 147 12.97 15.55 -1.46
N ILE A 148 13.93 15.61 -0.53
CA ILE A 148 14.66 14.48 0.01
C ILE A 148 14.36 14.43 1.51
N ASP A 149 13.48 13.52 1.91
CA ASP A 149 12.94 13.44 3.26
C ASP A 149 13.75 12.47 4.15
N ASP A 150 13.97 12.89 5.39
CA ASP A 150 14.64 12.22 6.51
C ASP A 150 16.02 11.61 6.21
N ILE A 151 16.93 12.32 5.55
CA ILE A 151 18.28 11.80 5.24
C ILE A 151 19.17 11.65 6.49
N TRP A 152 19.89 10.51 6.59
CA TRP A 152 20.64 10.11 7.80
C TRP A 152 22.17 10.22 7.71
N SER A 153 22.76 10.51 6.55
CA SER A 153 24.24 10.54 6.42
C SER A 153 24.74 11.48 5.33
N THR A 154 25.98 11.97 5.51
CA THR A 154 26.70 12.80 4.54
C THR A 154 27.10 12.01 3.29
N GLU A 155 27.35 10.71 3.43
CA GLU A 155 27.74 9.78 2.36
C GLU A 155 26.55 9.42 1.46
N ALA A 156 25.34 9.34 2.05
CA ALA A 156 24.10 9.23 1.29
C ALA A 156 23.88 10.50 0.45
N TRP A 157 24.01 11.68 1.06
CA TRP A 157 23.91 12.96 0.35
C TRP A 157 24.94 13.07 -0.78
N ASP A 158 26.18 12.63 -0.54
CA ASP A 158 27.27 12.66 -1.52
C ASP A 158 27.04 11.80 -2.76
N GLN A 159 26.21 10.77 -2.65
CA GLN A 159 25.79 9.96 -3.78
C GLN A 159 24.60 10.58 -4.49
N VAL A 160 23.61 11.03 -3.72
CA VAL A 160 22.38 11.65 -4.20
C VAL A 160 22.66 12.93 -4.99
N ARG A 161 23.50 13.84 -4.47
CA ARG A 161 23.76 15.15 -5.08
C ARG A 161 24.35 15.10 -6.50
N ARG A 162 24.94 13.96 -6.90
CA ARG A 162 25.60 13.79 -8.21
C ARG A 162 24.62 13.75 -9.38
N ILE A 163 23.35 13.44 -9.14
CA ILE A 163 22.33 13.30 -10.19
C ILE A 163 21.67 14.63 -10.57
N PHE A 164 21.90 15.70 -9.79
CA PHE A 164 21.24 16.99 -9.96
C PHE A 164 22.13 17.98 -10.73
N PRO A 165 21.72 18.43 -11.94
CA PRO A 165 22.46 19.45 -12.68
C PRO A 165 22.29 20.84 -12.05
N ASN A 166 23.36 21.63 -12.05
CA ASN A 166 23.33 23.06 -11.70
C ASN A 166 23.39 23.91 -12.97
N ASP A 167 22.29 23.94 -13.72
CA ASP A 167 22.19 24.64 -15.02
C ASP A 167 21.80 26.12 -14.88
N TYR A 168 22.00 26.73 -13.70
CA TYR A 168 21.70 28.14 -13.41
C TYR A 168 20.23 28.57 -13.70
N ASN A 169 19.31 27.62 -13.56
CA ASN A 169 17.89 27.73 -13.91
C ASN A 169 16.94 27.86 -12.70
N LYS A 170 17.46 28.25 -11.53
CA LYS A 170 16.71 28.44 -10.27
C LYS A 170 16.04 27.16 -9.73
N SER A 171 16.63 25.99 -9.96
CA SER A 171 16.22 24.73 -9.33
C SER A 171 16.47 24.72 -7.82
N ARG A 172 15.67 23.95 -7.08
CA ARG A 172 15.66 23.90 -5.62
C ARG A 172 15.58 22.46 -5.12
N ILE A 173 16.30 22.19 -4.05
CA ILE A 173 16.19 20.93 -3.29
C ILE A 173 15.78 21.29 -1.86
N ILE A 174 14.75 20.63 -1.35
CA ILE A 174 14.42 20.65 0.09
C ILE A 174 14.93 19.35 0.67
N LEU A 175 15.74 19.43 1.72
CA LEU A 175 16.32 18.27 2.40
C LEU A 175 15.83 18.28 3.84
N THR A 176 15.20 17.21 4.33
CA THR A 176 14.83 17.11 5.76
C THR A 176 15.75 16.13 6.48
N THR A 177 16.16 16.45 7.71
CA THR A 177 17.01 15.56 8.51
C THR A 177 16.87 15.83 10.01
N ARG A 178 17.27 14.87 10.84
CA ARG A 178 17.42 15.01 12.30
C ARG A 178 18.80 15.51 12.70
N LEU A 179 19.76 15.40 11.78
CA LEU A 179 21.19 15.46 12.07
C LEU A 179 21.75 16.79 11.60
N LYS A 180 22.08 17.68 12.55
CA LYS A 180 22.55 19.04 12.23
C LYS A 180 23.81 19.03 11.37
N ASN A 181 24.75 18.11 11.64
CA ASN A 181 25.94 17.90 10.82
C ASN A 181 25.64 17.53 9.35
N VAL A 182 24.57 16.78 9.08
CA VAL A 182 24.16 16.45 7.70
C VAL A 182 23.52 17.68 7.04
N ALA A 183 22.69 18.43 7.77
CA ALA A 183 22.10 19.67 7.28
C ALA A 183 23.17 20.75 6.98
N ASP A 184 24.11 20.97 7.90
CA ASP A 184 25.22 21.92 7.77
C ASP A 184 26.12 21.57 6.56
N TYR A 185 26.34 20.27 6.31
CA TYR A 185 27.13 19.78 5.17
C TYR A 185 26.39 19.89 3.83
N ALA A 186 25.07 19.68 3.81
CA ALA A 186 24.29 19.65 2.58
C ALA A 186 23.79 21.02 2.10
N SER A 187 23.63 21.97 3.03
CA SER A 187 23.09 23.31 2.75
C SER A 187 23.96 24.15 1.80
N SER A 188 23.31 24.99 0.99
CA SER A 188 24.03 26.00 0.22
C SER A 188 24.60 27.10 1.14
N PRO A 189 25.78 27.69 0.86
CA PRO A 189 26.45 28.60 1.80
C PRO A 189 25.63 29.82 2.26
N ASP A 190 24.80 30.39 1.38
CA ASP A 190 23.93 31.53 1.69
C ASP A 190 22.59 31.13 2.34
N PHE A 191 22.34 29.83 2.52
CA PHE A 191 21.06 29.24 2.97
C PHE A 191 21.33 28.26 4.12
N PRO A 192 21.66 28.74 5.33
CA PRO A 192 21.92 27.87 6.47
C PRO A 192 20.69 27.01 6.84
N PRO A 193 20.87 25.87 7.52
CA PRO A 193 19.77 25.00 7.93
C PRO A 193 18.67 25.73 8.71
N HIS A 194 17.42 25.47 8.34
CA HIS A 194 16.25 25.92 9.08
C HIS A 194 15.97 24.96 10.23
N ASP A 195 16.32 25.34 11.47
CA ASP A 195 15.91 24.64 12.68
C ASP A 195 14.39 24.81 12.90
N VAL A 196 13.62 23.71 12.81
CA VAL A 196 12.15 23.75 12.96
C VAL A 196 11.75 24.06 14.41
N SER A 197 10.86 25.04 14.56
CA SER A 197 10.37 25.53 15.85
C SER A 197 9.50 24.51 16.60
N PHE A 198 9.59 24.51 17.95
CA PHE A 198 8.56 23.89 18.78
C PHE A 198 7.27 24.72 18.77
N LEU A 199 6.12 24.07 18.84
CA LEU A 199 4.84 24.78 18.91
C LEU A 199 4.72 25.59 20.20
N SER A 200 4.18 26.81 20.08
CA SER A 200 3.79 27.61 21.23
C SER A 200 2.76 26.86 22.10
N LEU A 201 2.61 27.23 23.37
CA LEU A 201 1.59 26.60 24.24
C LEU A 201 0.16 26.81 23.71
N ASP A 202 -0.11 27.94 23.06
CA ASP A 202 -1.42 28.23 22.48
C ASP A 202 -1.66 27.46 21.18
N ASP A 203 -0.65 27.27 20.34
CA ASP A 203 -0.74 26.46 19.12
C ASP A 203 -0.78 24.96 19.44
N SER A 204 -0.04 24.53 20.45
CA SER A 204 -0.14 23.17 21.02
C SER A 204 -1.55 22.91 21.55
N TRP A 205 -2.15 23.89 22.24
CA TRP A 205 -3.53 23.80 22.73
C TRP A 205 -4.55 23.75 21.59
N LYS A 206 -4.40 24.59 20.55
CA LYS A 206 -5.23 24.55 19.33
C LYS A 206 -5.15 23.18 18.65
N LEU A 207 -3.95 22.64 18.41
CA LEU A 207 -3.72 21.33 17.80
C LEU A 207 -4.38 20.21 18.62
N PHE A 208 -4.19 20.22 19.95
CA PHE A 208 -4.83 19.29 20.87
C PHE A 208 -6.37 19.35 20.79
N THR A 209 -6.95 20.55 20.89
CA THR A 209 -8.41 20.70 20.89
C THR A 209 -9.03 20.42 19.53
N GLY A 210 -8.35 20.77 18.43
CA GLY A 210 -8.81 20.47 17.07
C GLY A 210 -8.84 18.97 16.80
N ARG A 211 -7.82 18.22 17.27
CA ARG A 211 -7.81 16.75 17.17
C ARG A 211 -8.87 16.08 18.05
N LEU A 212 -9.10 16.60 19.26
CA LEU A 212 -9.95 15.96 20.25
C LEU A 212 -11.44 16.31 20.14
N PHE A 213 -11.77 17.57 19.84
CA PHE A 213 -13.15 18.08 19.82
C PHE A 213 -13.61 18.53 18.42
N ARG A 214 -12.72 18.55 17.42
CA ARG A 214 -12.95 19.13 16.09
C ARG A 214 -13.40 20.59 16.21
N MET A 215 -14.65 20.89 15.86
CA MET A 215 -15.24 22.23 15.95
C MET A 215 -15.94 22.52 17.28
N ASN A 216 -16.04 21.53 18.18
CA ASN A 216 -16.71 21.71 19.47
C ASN A 216 -15.79 22.38 20.50
N PRO A 217 -16.32 23.21 21.42
CA PRO A 217 -15.52 23.80 22.47
C PRO A 217 -15.12 22.77 23.55
N CYS A 218 -13.89 22.84 24.02
CA CYS A 218 -13.41 22.04 25.16
C CYS A 218 -14.21 22.38 26.44
N PRO A 219 -14.80 21.40 27.16
CA PRO A 219 -15.53 21.64 28.39
C PRO A 219 -14.68 22.37 29.44
N LEU A 220 -15.20 23.47 30.02
CA LEU A 220 -14.46 24.35 30.93
C LEU A 220 -13.76 23.63 32.09
N GLN A 221 -14.37 22.55 32.62
CA GLN A 221 -13.81 21.73 33.69
C GLN A 221 -12.53 20.96 33.30
N LEU A 222 -12.33 20.69 32.01
CA LEU A 222 -11.17 19.97 31.46
C LEU A 222 -10.05 20.92 31.03
N VAL A 223 -10.36 22.18 30.69
CA VAL A 223 -9.39 23.16 30.14
C VAL A 223 -8.14 23.28 31.00
N LYS A 224 -8.27 23.37 32.34
CA LYS A 224 -7.11 23.52 33.23
C LYS A 224 -6.19 22.29 33.21
N ILE A 225 -6.78 21.09 33.34
CA ILE A 225 -6.03 19.83 33.35
C ILE A 225 -5.40 19.58 31.97
N GLY A 226 -6.15 19.83 30.90
CA GLY A 226 -5.65 19.74 29.53
C GLY A 226 -4.45 20.65 29.28
N LYS A 227 -4.49 21.90 29.74
CA LYS A 227 -3.33 22.81 29.60
C LYS A 227 -2.09 22.32 30.35
N HIS A 228 -2.24 21.68 31.52
CA HIS A 228 -1.12 21.04 32.21
C HIS A 228 -0.58 19.82 31.42
N ILE A 229 -1.46 18.95 30.91
CA ILE A 229 -1.06 17.81 30.07
C ILE A 229 -0.31 18.27 28.80
N ILE A 230 -0.74 19.37 28.18
CA ILE A 230 -0.08 19.93 27.00
C ILE A 230 1.24 20.61 27.33
N GLN A 231 1.41 21.19 28.52
CA GLN A 231 2.73 21.62 29.00
C GLN A 231 3.72 20.45 29.08
N GLN A 232 3.26 19.25 29.47
CA GLN A 232 4.08 18.04 29.47
C GLN A 232 4.44 17.52 28.06
N CYS A 233 3.77 17.98 27.00
CA CYS A 233 4.15 17.66 25.62
C CYS A 233 5.28 18.55 25.08
N GLN A 234 5.67 19.60 25.82
CA GLN A 234 6.79 20.51 25.52
C GLN A 234 6.81 21.05 24.07
N GLY A 235 5.63 21.27 23.48
CA GLY A 235 5.49 21.81 22.12
C GLY A 235 5.75 20.83 20.97
N LEU A 236 5.94 19.53 21.23
CA LEU A 236 6.19 18.52 20.20
C LEU A 236 4.88 18.01 19.57
N PRO A 237 4.64 18.21 18.24
CA PRO A 237 3.40 17.81 17.57
C PRO A 237 3.02 16.34 17.77
N LEU A 238 3.97 15.40 17.64
CA LEU A 238 3.68 13.96 17.80
C LEU A 238 3.13 13.63 19.20
N SER A 239 3.76 14.15 20.26
CA SER A 239 3.28 13.99 21.64
C SER A 239 1.85 14.52 21.81
N ILE A 240 1.56 15.68 21.20
CA ILE A 240 0.26 16.35 21.28
C ILE A 240 -0.85 15.54 20.60
N VAL A 241 -0.60 14.98 19.41
CA VAL A 241 -1.61 14.17 18.71
C VAL A 241 -1.81 12.80 19.38
N VAL A 242 -0.75 12.15 19.86
CA VAL A 242 -0.86 10.86 20.57
C VAL A 242 -1.60 11.02 21.91
N ILE A 243 -1.34 12.09 22.68
CA ILE A 243 -2.09 12.32 23.92
C ILE A 243 -3.55 12.73 23.67
N ALA A 244 -3.84 13.44 22.57
CA ALA A 244 -5.22 13.71 22.14
C ALA A 244 -5.96 12.41 21.81
N GLY A 245 -5.37 11.53 20.99
CA GLY A 245 -5.96 10.24 20.63
C GLY A 245 -6.19 9.33 21.84
N LEU A 246 -5.25 9.32 22.79
CA LEU A 246 -5.38 8.60 24.06
C LEU A 246 -6.57 9.09 24.89
N LEU A 247 -6.65 10.40 25.13
CA LEU A 247 -7.72 11.00 25.94
C LEU A 247 -9.10 10.90 25.27
N GLY A 248 -9.14 10.92 23.93
CA GLY A 248 -10.35 10.69 23.15
C GLY A 248 -10.97 9.30 23.38
N LYS A 249 -10.14 8.26 23.54
CA LYS A 249 -10.61 6.87 23.75
C LYS A 249 -10.81 6.46 25.21
N ILE A 250 -10.06 7.04 26.16
CA ILE A 250 -10.30 6.76 27.60
C ILE A 250 -11.57 7.49 28.10
N GLY A 251 -11.98 8.57 27.44
CA GLY A 251 -13.23 9.28 27.69
C GLY A 251 -13.02 10.61 28.40
N LEU A 252 -13.83 11.59 28.00
CA LEU A 252 -13.72 13.02 28.34
C LEU A 252 -14.18 13.38 29.76
N THR A 253 -13.70 12.65 30.76
CA THR A 253 -14.01 12.88 32.18
C THR A 253 -12.82 13.50 32.91
N ARG A 254 -13.11 14.29 33.95
CA ARG A 254 -12.09 14.95 34.78
C ARG A 254 -11.15 13.94 35.44
N ASP A 255 -11.68 12.83 35.93
CA ASP A 255 -10.92 11.84 36.68
C ASP A 255 -9.96 11.05 35.78
N ASN A 256 -10.40 10.71 34.57
CA ASN A 256 -9.54 10.09 33.55
C ASN A 256 -8.37 11.01 33.16
N TRP A 257 -8.65 12.30 32.93
CA TRP A 257 -7.62 13.27 32.57
C TRP A 257 -6.65 13.49 33.72
N LYS A 258 -7.15 13.59 34.95
CA LYS A 258 -6.32 13.74 36.16
C LYS A 258 -5.41 12.53 36.39
N LYS A 259 -5.87 11.31 36.11
CA LYS A 259 -5.04 10.09 36.15
C LYS A 259 -3.91 10.12 35.10
N ILE A 260 -4.18 10.64 33.90
CA ILE A 260 -3.16 10.82 32.86
C ILE A 260 -2.18 11.95 33.23
N GLU A 261 -2.67 13.07 33.77
CA GLU A 261 -1.85 14.16 34.33
C GLU A 261 -0.89 13.64 35.41
N GLU A 262 -1.38 12.84 36.37
CA GLU A 262 -0.58 12.23 37.43
C GLU A 262 0.49 11.27 36.88
N ASN A 263 0.14 10.42 35.90
CA ASN A 263 1.09 9.53 35.23
C ASN A 263 2.17 10.26 34.40
N LEU A 264 1.91 11.50 33.94
CA LEU A 264 2.89 12.30 33.22
C LEU A 264 3.78 13.11 34.17
N ASN A 265 3.23 13.58 35.28
CA ASN A 265 3.96 14.35 36.30
C ASN A 265 5.00 13.54 37.08
N SER A 266 4.99 12.21 36.98
CA SER A 266 6.06 11.35 37.53
C SER A 266 7.33 11.33 36.67
N PHE A 267 7.30 11.88 35.45
CA PHE A 267 8.45 11.93 34.55
C PHE A 267 9.06 13.32 34.48
N PHE A 268 10.39 13.38 34.60
CA PHE A 268 11.20 14.57 34.38
C PHE A 268 12.40 14.18 33.52
N GLY A 269 12.57 14.84 32.37
CA GLY A 269 13.62 14.53 31.41
C GLY A 269 13.64 15.52 30.24
N THR A 270 14.44 15.20 29.23
CA THR A 270 14.50 15.90 27.95
C THR A 270 13.20 15.75 27.16
N VAL A 271 12.99 16.60 26.15
CA VAL A 271 11.82 16.53 25.24
C VAL A 271 11.68 15.12 24.61
N SER A 272 12.81 14.47 24.29
CA SER A 272 12.83 13.12 23.71
C SER A 272 12.37 12.05 24.70
N GLU A 273 12.89 12.06 25.92
CA GLU A 273 12.47 11.14 26.99
C GLU A 273 11.00 11.33 27.36
N GLN A 274 10.54 12.59 27.42
CA GLN A 274 9.15 12.93 27.69
C GLN A 274 8.21 12.47 26.54
N CYS A 275 8.64 12.61 25.29
CA CYS A 275 7.95 12.03 24.13
C CYS A 275 7.84 10.52 24.29
N GLN A 276 8.96 9.81 24.53
CA GLN A 276 8.96 8.36 24.72
C GLN A 276 8.03 7.92 25.86
N ALA A 277 7.99 8.67 26.97
CA ALA A 277 7.05 8.41 28.07
C ALA A 277 5.58 8.53 27.63
N ILE A 278 5.23 9.58 26.86
CA ILE A 278 3.88 9.78 26.31
C ILE A 278 3.49 8.65 25.33
N LEU A 279 4.37 8.27 24.40
CA LEU A 279 4.10 7.18 23.46
C LEU A 279 3.90 5.85 24.21
N SER A 280 4.75 5.58 25.21
CA SER A 280 4.67 4.38 26.06
C SER A 280 3.41 4.35 26.92
N LEU A 281 2.96 5.50 27.44
CA LEU A 281 1.71 5.63 28.17
C LEU A 281 0.51 5.30 27.27
N SER A 282 0.52 5.76 26.01
CA SER A 282 -0.52 5.43 25.03
C SER A 282 -0.58 3.93 24.75
N TYR A 283 0.57 3.29 24.53
CA TYR A 283 0.67 1.82 24.40
C TYR A 283 0.17 1.08 25.64
N ASN A 284 0.56 1.52 26.83
CA ASN A 284 0.16 0.87 28.08
C ASN A 284 -1.36 0.94 28.33
N CYS A 285 -2.01 1.99 27.83
CA CYS A 285 -3.46 2.14 27.85
C CYS A 285 -4.20 1.50 26.66
N LEU A 286 -3.51 0.80 25.75
CA LEU A 286 -4.19 0.02 24.71
C LEU A 286 -4.96 -1.17 25.32
N PRO A 287 -6.18 -1.43 24.83
CA PRO A 287 -6.88 -2.68 25.12
C PRO A 287 -6.00 -3.89 24.71
N PRO A 288 -6.03 -5.02 25.45
CA PRO A 288 -5.19 -6.18 25.16
C PRO A 288 -5.37 -6.78 23.75
N TYR A 289 -6.49 -6.52 23.07
CA TYR A 289 -6.72 -6.96 21.69
C TYR A 289 -5.98 -6.10 20.65
N LEU A 290 -5.74 -4.82 20.92
CA LEU A 290 -4.98 -3.95 20.01
C LEU A 290 -3.47 -4.05 20.18
N LYS A 291 -2.96 -4.43 21.35
CA LYS A 291 -1.52 -4.51 21.60
C LYS A 291 -0.80 -5.41 20.58
N ALA A 292 -1.30 -6.63 20.38
CA ALA A 292 -0.74 -7.56 19.39
C ALA A 292 -0.80 -6.99 17.95
N CYS A 293 -1.92 -6.35 17.59
CA CYS A 293 -2.12 -5.72 16.29
C CYS A 293 -1.11 -4.58 16.04
N PHE A 294 -0.94 -3.68 17.02
CA PHE A 294 -0.01 -2.56 16.95
C PHE A 294 1.47 -3.01 16.88
N LEU A 295 1.87 -3.98 17.71
CA LEU A 295 3.23 -4.54 17.67
C LEU A 295 3.52 -5.24 16.35
N TYR A 296 2.52 -5.85 15.70
CA TYR A 296 2.66 -6.47 14.37
C TYR A 296 3.02 -5.43 13.29
N ILE A 297 2.38 -4.25 13.33
CA ILE A 297 2.68 -3.14 12.39
C ILE A 297 4.13 -2.66 12.54
N GLY A 298 4.72 -2.75 13.74
CA GLY A 298 6.11 -2.36 13.99
C GLY A 298 7.18 -3.10 13.17
N GLY A 299 6.84 -4.24 12.57
CA GLY A 299 7.76 -4.99 11.69
C GLY A 299 7.88 -4.43 10.29
N PHE A 300 6.89 -3.67 9.82
CA PHE A 300 6.97 -3.00 8.54
C PHE A 300 7.99 -1.84 8.63
N PRO A 301 8.74 -1.53 7.56
CA PRO A 301 9.54 -0.31 7.49
C PRO A 301 8.71 0.95 7.78
N GLU A 302 9.37 1.99 8.29
CA GLU A 302 8.78 3.32 8.37
C GLU A 302 8.43 3.86 6.97
N ASP A 303 7.39 4.70 6.92
CA ASP A 303 6.82 5.35 5.73
C ASP A 303 6.32 4.44 4.58
N LEU A 304 6.51 3.12 4.67
CA LEU A 304 5.93 2.15 3.76
C LEU A 304 4.41 2.20 3.78
N GLU A 305 3.81 2.22 2.60
CA GLU A 305 2.36 2.10 2.37
C GLU A 305 1.89 0.65 2.67
N ILE A 306 1.44 0.37 3.89
CA ILE A 306 0.94 -0.95 4.26
C ILE A 306 -0.49 -1.11 3.73
N ARG A 307 -0.72 -2.05 2.80
CA ARG A 307 -2.06 -2.40 2.27
C ARG A 307 -2.94 -2.94 3.42
N VAL A 308 -4.05 -2.26 3.74
CA VAL A 308 -4.89 -2.60 4.92
C VAL A 308 -5.54 -3.98 4.81
N SER A 309 -5.96 -4.39 3.61
CA SER A 309 -6.49 -5.74 3.35
C SER A 309 -5.48 -6.83 3.72
N LYS A 310 -4.22 -6.68 3.29
CA LYS A 310 -3.13 -7.62 3.59
C LYS A 310 -2.88 -7.72 5.10
N LEU A 311 -2.82 -6.57 5.79
CA LEU A 311 -2.67 -6.50 7.25
C LEU A 311 -3.80 -7.23 8.00
N ILE A 312 -5.05 -7.05 7.55
CA ILE A 312 -6.23 -7.71 8.12
C ILE A 312 -6.16 -9.23 7.93
N SER A 313 -5.88 -9.72 6.72
CA SER A 313 -5.74 -11.16 6.46
C SER A 313 -4.67 -11.81 7.35
N SER A 314 -3.54 -11.12 7.55
CA SER A 314 -2.49 -11.54 8.48
C SER A 314 -2.97 -11.58 9.94
N TRP A 315 -3.71 -10.58 10.41
CA TRP A 315 -4.28 -10.56 11.78
C TRP A 315 -5.35 -11.63 12.00
N LEU A 316 -6.13 -11.98 10.98
CA LEU A 316 -7.12 -13.06 11.01
C LEU A 316 -6.43 -14.43 11.10
N ALA A 317 -5.39 -14.65 10.30
CA ALA A 317 -4.59 -15.88 10.32
C ALA A 317 -3.81 -16.05 11.64
N GLU A 318 -3.31 -14.96 12.23
CA GLU A 318 -2.75 -14.95 13.60
C GLU A 318 -3.80 -15.17 14.70
N GLN A 319 -5.08 -14.92 14.40
CA GLN A 319 -6.23 -14.95 15.31
C GLN A 319 -6.16 -13.87 16.40
N PHE A 320 -5.76 -12.64 16.03
CA PHE A 320 -5.82 -11.47 16.91
C PHE A 320 -7.22 -10.92 17.10
N ILE A 321 -8.05 -11.04 16.05
CA ILE A 321 -9.40 -10.51 16.01
C ILE A 321 -10.32 -11.40 16.84
N LYS A 322 -11.14 -10.78 17.70
CA LYS A 322 -12.09 -11.49 18.54
C LYS A 322 -13.47 -11.47 17.91
N GLU A 323 -14.11 -12.63 17.89
CA GLU A 323 -15.52 -12.75 17.49
C GLU A 323 -16.40 -11.86 18.36
N ARG A 324 -17.36 -11.20 17.70
CA ARG A 324 -18.45 -10.46 18.30
C ARG A 324 -19.75 -10.97 17.69
N SER A 325 -20.80 -11.06 18.50
CA SER A 325 -22.10 -11.55 18.03
C SER A 325 -22.63 -10.66 16.91
N ASN A 326 -22.92 -11.27 15.75
CA ASN A 326 -23.51 -10.65 14.56
C ASN A 326 -22.56 -9.75 13.71
N GLU A 327 -21.25 -9.77 13.94
CA GLU A 327 -20.27 -9.00 13.14
C GLU A 327 -19.27 -9.92 12.42
N ARG A 328 -18.92 -9.57 11.18
CA ARG A 328 -17.85 -10.23 10.42
C ARG A 328 -16.48 -9.89 11.01
N LEU A 329 -15.60 -10.89 11.09
CA LEU A 329 -14.23 -10.67 11.61
C LEU A 329 -13.45 -9.66 10.78
N GLU A 330 -13.70 -9.56 9.47
CA GLU A 330 -13.05 -8.57 8.60
C GLU A 330 -13.47 -7.14 9.00
N VAL A 331 -14.74 -6.93 9.34
CA VAL A 331 -15.27 -5.63 9.81
C VAL A 331 -14.70 -5.27 11.19
N VAL A 332 -14.63 -6.22 12.12
CA VAL A 332 -14.01 -6.01 13.44
C VAL A 332 -12.51 -5.69 13.30
N ALA A 333 -11.84 -6.24 12.28
CA ALA A 333 -10.44 -5.91 11.98
C ALA A 333 -10.28 -4.49 11.40
N GLU A 334 -11.18 -4.05 10.51
CA GLU A 334 -11.21 -2.66 10.03
C GLU A 334 -11.45 -1.66 11.18
N GLU A 335 -12.33 -2.00 12.14
CA GLU A 335 -12.48 -1.19 13.36
C GLU A 335 -11.21 -1.13 14.21
N TYR A 336 -10.42 -2.21 14.29
CA TYR A 336 -9.16 -2.21 15.03
C TYR A 336 -8.13 -1.29 14.37
N VAL A 337 -8.07 -1.27 13.02
CA VAL A 337 -7.25 -0.30 12.26
C VAL A 337 -7.72 1.12 12.55
N GLN A 338 -9.04 1.38 12.48
CA GLN A 338 -9.60 2.70 12.75
C GLN A 338 -9.36 3.13 14.21
N GLU A 339 -9.45 2.25 15.20
CA GLU A 339 -9.17 2.62 16.61
C GLU A 339 -7.68 2.97 16.82
N LEU A 340 -6.75 2.31 16.13
CA LEU A 340 -5.33 2.69 16.15
C LEU A 340 -5.08 4.04 15.47
N MET A 341 -5.81 4.37 14.40
CA MET A 341 -5.77 5.70 13.76
C MET A 341 -6.36 6.79 14.63
N ASP A 342 -7.53 6.56 15.23
CA ASP A 342 -8.18 7.51 16.16
C ASP A 342 -7.32 7.80 17.39
N ARG A 343 -6.44 6.85 17.78
CA ARG A 343 -5.44 7.02 18.85
C ARG A 343 -4.17 7.73 18.38
N ASN A 344 -4.06 8.08 17.09
CA ASN A 344 -2.88 8.61 16.40
C ASN A 344 -1.63 7.72 16.54
N LEU A 345 -1.82 6.40 16.62
CA LEU A 345 -0.74 5.40 16.72
C LEU A 345 -0.29 4.86 15.34
N ILE A 346 -1.15 4.98 14.33
CA ILE A 346 -0.83 4.76 12.93
C ILE A 346 -1.48 5.88 12.10
N LEU A 347 -0.93 6.14 10.91
CA LEU A 347 -1.37 7.19 10.01
C LEU A 347 -2.19 6.59 8.86
N ALA A 348 -3.23 7.29 8.43
CA ALA A 348 -3.92 6.98 7.18
C ALA A 348 -2.99 7.28 5.98
N GLY A 349 -2.91 6.36 5.03
CA GLY A 349 -2.30 6.56 3.72
C GLY A 349 -3.37 6.89 2.68
N ARG A 350 -3.33 6.22 1.53
CA ARG A 350 -4.33 6.32 0.47
C ARG A 350 -5.71 5.85 0.97
N ARG A 351 -6.76 6.54 0.52
CA ARG A 351 -8.16 6.10 0.65
C ARG A 351 -8.66 5.55 -0.69
N LYS A 352 -9.62 4.64 -0.64
CA LYS A 352 -10.43 4.23 -1.80
C LYS A 352 -11.45 5.34 -2.13
N PRO A 353 -12.00 5.40 -3.36
CA PRO A 353 -12.99 6.42 -3.70
C PRO A 353 -14.26 6.38 -2.83
N ASN A 354 -14.64 5.21 -2.31
CA ASN A 354 -15.71 5.05 -1.31
C ASN A 354 -15.34 5.54 0.13
N GLY A 355 -14.21 6.22 0.30
CA GLY A 355 -13.74 6.82 1.55
C GLY A 355 -13.07 5.86 2.55
N ARG A 356 -13.19 4.54 2.35
CA ARG A 356 -12.49 3.52 3.17
C ARG A 356 -10.99 3.61 2.97
N ILE A 357 -10.22 3.23 3.98
CA ILE A 357 -8.75 3.29 3.93
C ILE A 357 -8.22 2.18 3.01
N LYS A 358 -7.33 2.51 2.07
CA LYS A 358 -6.63 1.56 1.19
C LYS A 358 -5.30 1.14 1.84
N THR A 359 -4.54 2.12 2.35
CA THR A 359 -3.22 1.90 2.97
C THR A 359 -3.07 2.67 4.29
N CYS A 360 -2.16 2.22 5.14
CA CYS A 360 -1.77 2.89 6.39
C CYS A 360 -0.25 2.93 6.55
N LYS A 361 0.26 3.84 7.40
CA LYS A 361 1.70 3.98 7.70
C LYS A 361 1.94 4.01 9.20
N ILE A 362 3.16 3.71 9.63
CA ILE A 362 3.61 3.91 11.02
C ILE A 362 4.74 4.95 11.05
N HIS A 363 4.62 5.91 11.97
CA HIS A 363 5.65 6.93 12.22
C HIS A 363 6.85 6.27 12.92
N ASP A 364 8.08 6.61 12.55
CA ASP A 364 9.31 6.00 13.04
C ASP A 364 9.39 5.87 14.59
N LEU A 365 9.06 6.92 15.36
CA LEU A 365 9.12 6.89 16.83
C LEU A 365 8.09 5.92 17.44
N LEU A 366 6.95 5.73 16.76
CA LEU A 366 5.94 4.74 17.13
C LEU A 366 6.35 3.33 16.70
N ARG A 367 7.08 3.20 15.58
CA ARG A 367 7.72 1.94 15.16
C ARG A 367 8.83 1.51 16.12
N GLN A 368 9.69 2.43 16.55
CA GLN A 368 10.72 2.20 17.57
C GLN A 368 10.10 1.77 18.91
N LEU A 369 8.97 2.36 19.31
CA LEU A 369 8.17 1.89 20.43
C LEU A 369 7.72 0.44 20.22
N CYS A 370 7.12 0.10 19.06
CA CYS A 370 6.72 -1.28 18.77
C CYS A 370 7.89 -2.26 18.84
N ILE A 371 9.07 -1.91 18.29
CA ILE A 371 10.28 -2.74 18.34
C ILE A 371 10.66 -3.04 19.79
N ARG A 372 10.74 -2.00 20.63
CA ARG A 372 11.12 -2.14 22.04
C ARG A 372 10.11 -2.95 22.86
N GLU A 373 8.81 -2.66 22.73
CA GLU A 373 7.79 -3.38 23.48
C GLU A 373 7.61 -4.83 23.00
N ALA A 374 7.78 -5.10 21.69
CA ALA A 374 7.75 -6.46 21.16
C ALA A 374 8.94 -7.31 21.62
N GLN A 375 10.13 -6.72 21.80
CA GLN A 375 11.28 -7.36 22.46
C GLN A 375 10.99 -7.65 23.94
N ILE A 376 10.36 -6.73 24.67
CA ILE A 376 10.02 -6.89 26.09
C ILE A 376 8.96 -7.99 26.31
N GLU A 377 7.92 -8.02 25.47
CA GLU A 377 6.85 -9.03 25.52
C GLU A 377 7.23 -10.35 24.81
N ASN A 378 8.32 -10.35 24.02
CA ASN A 378 8.80 -11.46 23.20
C ASN A 378 7.72 -12.04 22.26
N VAL A 379 6.95 -11.16 21.61
CA VAL A 379 5.79 -11.50 20.77
C VAL A 379 6.01 -11.30 19.27
N VAL A 380 6.97 -10.45 18.89
CA VAL A 380 7.44 -10.25 17.51
C VAL A 380 8.95 -10.00 17.56
N HIS A 381 9.69 -10.55 16.62
CA HIS A 381 11.12 -10.38 16.48
C HIS A 381 11.48 -9.71 15.15
N PHE A 382 12.40 -8.75 15.23
CA PHE A 382 12.83 -7.91 14.12
C PHE A 382 14.35 -8.07 13.96
N PRO A 383 14.83 -8.72 12.87
CA PRO A 383 16.25 -9.08 12.68
C PRO A 383 17.26 -7.93 12.74
N TYR A 384 16.80 -6.68 12.59
CA TYR A 384 17.62 -5.55 12.13
C TYR A 384 17.69 -4.37 13.11
N SER A 385 17.19 -4.50 14.35
CA SER A 385 17.26 -3.40 15.31
C SER A 385 18.66 -3.32 15.91
N ASP A 386 19.38 -2.20 15.69
CA ASP A 386 20.68 -1.88 16.33
C ASP A 386 20.61 -1.72 17.87
N VAL A 387 19.44 -1.95 18.47
CA VAL A 387 19.29 -2.16 19.91
C VAL A 387 20.06 -3.42 20.29
N PRO A 388 21.09 -3.34 21.16
CA PRO A 388 21.90 -4.51 21.52
C PRO A 388 21.03 -5.68 21.95
N THR A 389 21.16 -6.81 21.26
CA THR A 389 20.38 -8.01 21.52
C THR A 389 20.72 -8.53 22.90
N TYR A 390 19.93 -8.13 23.91
CA TYR A 390 20.09 -8.64 25.26
C TYR A 390 19.72 -10.13 25.26
N SER A 391 20.77 -10.95 25.25
CA SER A 391 20.83 -12.41 25.44
C SER A 391 20.63 -13.33 24.23
N ASP A 392 21.51 -14.34 24.20
CA ASP A 392 21.35 -15.63 23.51
C ASP A 392 20.12 -16.45 24.00
N ASP A 393 19.44 -15.99 25.07
CA ASP A 393 18.35 -16.69 25.76
C ASP A 393 16.96 -16.50 25.14
N ILE A 394 16.80 -15.70 24.07
CA ILE A 394 15.50 -15.57 23.36
C ILE A 394 15.18 -16.87 22.61
N LYS A 395 14.56 -17.82 23.31
CA LYS A 395 14.27 -19.20 22.86
C LYS A 395 12.95 -19.36 22.08
N ASP A 396 11.96 -18.50 22.30
CA ASP A 396 10.63 -18.53 21.65
C ASP A 396 10.45 -17.26 20.79
N ARG A 397 10.60 -17.34 19.46
CA ARG A 397 10.36 -16.21 18.53
C ARG A 397 9.07 -16.46 17.75
N ARG A 398 7.93 -16.06 18.32
CA ARG A 398 6.60 -16.38 17.78
C ARG A 398 6.30 -15.79 16.42
N ARG A 399 6.88 -14.64 16.08
CA ARG A 399 6.64 -13.93 14.82
C ARG A 399 7.93 -13.31 14.37
N VAL A 400 8.25 -13.47 13.11
CA VAL A 400 9.47 -12.95 12.51
C VAL A 400 9.06 -12.15 11.28
N ILE A 401 9.41 -10.86 11.26
CA ILE A 401 9.15 -9.97 10.13
C ILE A 401 10.50 -9.44 9.67
N ILE A 402 10.81 -9.66 8.39
CA ILE A 402 12.16 -9.56 7.81
C ILE A 402 12.12 -8.47 6.72
N PRO A 403 12.57 -7.23 7.03
CA PRO A 403 12.43 -6.06 6.14
C PRO A 403 13.50 -5.92 5.03
N ARG A 404 14.50 -6.80 5.04
CA ARG A 404 15.40 -7.19 3.93
C ARG A 404 15.95 -8.57 4.29
N LEU A 405 16.36 -9.37 3.31
CA LEU A 405 17.15 -10.56 3.62
C LEU A 405 18.51 -10.11 4.20
N ILE A 406 18.78 -10.48 5.44
CA ILE A 406 20.14 -10.52 5.98
C ILE A 406 20.59 -11.97 5.80
N GLU A 407 21.67 -12.19 5.04
CA GLU A 407 22.27 -13.51 4.85
C GLU A 407 22.59 -14.17 6.20
N ASP A 408 23.19 -13.41 7.13
CA ASP A 408 23.53 -13.84 8.49
C ASP A 408 22.33 -14.37 9.31
N TYR A 409 21.12 -13.79 9.13
CA TYR A 409 20.01 -14.07 10.04
C TYR A 409 19.46 -15.50 9.91
N PHE A 410 19.53 -16.11 8.73
CA PHE A 410 19.10 -17.50 8.52
C PHE A 410 20.21 -18.52 8.71
N CYS A 411 21.49 -18.11 8.63
CA CYS A 411 22.62 -18.99 8.93
C CYS A 411 22.61 -19.43 10.41
N ASP A 412 22.40 -18.50 11.35
CA ASP A 412 22.44 -18.80 12.79
C ASP A 412 21.15 -19.42 13.36
N HIS A 413 19.98 -19.04 12.84
CA HIS A 413 18.72 -19.22 13.57
C HIS A 413 18.23 -20.69 13.72
N PRO A 414 18.32 -21.57 12.70
CA PRO A 414 17.77 -22.92 12.78
C PRO A 414 18.84 -24.00 13.00
N ARG A 415 20.02 -23.84 12.39
CA ARG A 415 21.06 -24.89 12.30
C ARG A 415 21.74 -25.21 13.62
N HIS A 416 21.70 -24.29 14.58
CA HIS A 416 22.43 -24.41 15.84
C HIS A 416 21.54 -24.62 17.09
N ARG A 417 20.22 -24.87 16.93
CA ARG A 417 19.28 -24.99 18.07
C ARG A 417 18.61 -26.36 18.22
N ASN A 418 19.02 -27.09 19.26
CA ASN A 418 18.35 -28.30 19.81
C ASN A 418 16.99 -28.01 20.51
N GLY A 419 16.20 -27.03 20.05
CA GLY A 419 15.00 -26.55 20.75
C GLY A 419 13.75 -26.51 19.87
N ASN A 420 12.58 -26.67 20.49
CA ASN A 420 11.28 -26.60 19.80
C ASN A 420 11.06 -25.22 19.16
N ILE A 421 11.01 -25.18 17.83
CA ILE A 421 10.72 -23.98 17.05
C ILE A 421 9.23 -23.65 17.15
N THR A 422 8.93 -22.41 17.53
CA THR A 422 7.61 -21.94 18.00
C THR A 422 6.97 -20.85 17.13
N THR A 423 7.64 -20.48 16.03
CA THR A 423 7.23 -19.42 15.10
C THR A 423 5.90 -19.70 14.41
N ARG A 424 5.08 -18.66 14.26
CA ARG A 424 3.71 -18.66 13.74
C ARG A 424 3.49 -17.67 12.59
N SER A 425 4.26 -16.58 12.54
CA SER A 425 4.35 -15.72 11.35
C SER A 425 5.79 -15.66 10.86
N LEU A 426 5.97 -15.78 9.56
CA LEU A 426 7.21 -15.48 8.85
C LEU A 426 6.84 -14.61 7.64
N ILE A 427 7.19 -13.33 7.72
CA ILE A 427 6.91 -12.33 6.68
C ILE A 427 8.22 -11.79 6.15
N PHE A 428 8.35 -11.78 4.84
CA PHE A 428 9.42 -11.13 4.10
C PHE A 428 8.85 -9.85 3.48
N ILE A 429 9.47 -8.73 3.82
CA ILE A 429 9.16 -7.40 3.29
C ILE A 429 10.45 -6.92 2.65
N GLY A 430 10.43 -6.48 1.41
CA GLY A 430 11.63 -6.01 0.73
C GLY A 430 11.50 -6.24 -0.76
N GLY A 431 11.33 -5.17 -1.51
CA GLY A 431 10.94 -5.26 -2.92
C GLY A 431 11.98 -5.99 -3.78
N LYS A 432 11.45 -6.88 -4.62
CA LYS A 432 12.07 -7.68 -5.68
C LYS A 432 12.65 -9.02 -5.24
N SER A 433 12.27 -10.03 -6.03
CA SER A 433 12.81 -11.37 -6.14
C SER A 433 14.30 -11.43 -5.81
N TYR A 434 14.62 -11.93 -4.63
CA TYR A 434 16.00 -12.17 -4.23
C TYR A 434 16.55 -13.39 -4.99
N LEU A 435 17.05 -13.17 -6.20
CA LEU A 435 17.80 -14.16 -6.99
C LEU A 435 19.25 -14.29 -6.50
N VAL A 436 19.44 -14.53 -5.20
CA VAL A 436 20.75 -14.90 -4.64
C VAL A 436 20.88 -16.41 -4.68
N SER A 437 21.92 -16.93 -5.34
CA SER A 437 22.18 -18.36 -5.52
C SER A 437 22.32 -19.17 -4.21
N GLU A 438 22.49 -18.49 -3.09
CA GLU A 438 22.64 -19.05 -1.75
C GLU A 438 21.29 -19.29 -1.03
N ILE A 439 20.17 -18.78 -1.57
CA ILE A 439 18.81 -18.93 -1.01
C ILE A 439 18.26 -20.35 -1.14
N ASN A 440 18.90 -21.22 -1.92
CA ASN A 440 18.51 -22.62 -2.13
C ASN A 440 18.34 -23.46 -0.84
N GLN A 441 18.88 -23.00 0.30
CA GLN A 441 18.79 -23.68 1.61
C GLN A 441 17.65 -23.17 2.50
N TRP A 442 17.00 -22.06 2.13
CA TRP A 442 15.87 -21.46 2.84
C TRP A 442 14.62 -22.34 2.95
N PRO A 443 14.26 -23.18 1.96
CA PRO A 443 13.06 -24.01 2.05
C PRO A 443 13.19 -25.05 3.15
N ASP A 444 14.33 -25.75 3.20
CA ASP A 444 14.64 -26.72 4.26
C ASP A 444 14.56 -26.07 5.64
N ILE A 445 15.11 -24.85 5.78
CA ILE A 445 15.02 -24.05 6.99
C ILE A 445 13.56 -23.70 7.33
N ILE A 446 12.78 -23.23 6.36
CA ILE A 446 11.40 -22.81 6.59
C ILE A 446 10.50 -24.01 6.92
N SER A 447 10.81 -25.19 6.38
CA SER A 447 10.16 -26.45 6.72
C SER A 447 10.22 -26.77 8.22
N LEU A 448 11.21 -26.25 8.96
CA LEU A 448 11.36 -26.47 10.40
C LEU A 448 10.32 -25.70 11.25
N PHE A 449 9.68 -24.65 10.71
CA PHE A 449 8.64 -23.88 11.40
C PHE A 449 7.29 -24.61 11.41
N LYS A 450 7.21 -25.80 12.02
CA LYS A 450 5.99 -26.66 12.01
C LYS A 450 4.73 -26.01 12.60
N LEU A 451 4.85 -24.89 13.34
CA LEU A 451 3.71 -24.12 13.91
C LEU A 451 3.31 -22.88 13.08
N LEU A 452 3.85 -22.72 11.86
CA LEU A 452 3.59 -21.57 11.01
C LEU A 452 2.10 -21.47 10.61
N LYS A 453 1.53 -20.27 10.77
CA LYS A 453 0.17 -19.89 10.38
C LYS A 453 0.16 -18.88 9.22
N VAL A 454 1.15 -17.99 9.19
CA VAL A 454 1.32 -16.95 8.16
C VAL A 454 2.68 -17.14 7.51
N LEU A 455 2.68 -17.40 6.21
CA LEU A 455 3.86 -17.33 5.34
C LEU A 455 3.61 -16.26 4.28
N ASP A 456 4.45 -15.23 4.25
CA ASP A 456 4.39 -14.14 3.26
C ASP A 456 5.79 -13.98 2.66
N ALA A 457 5.99 -14.62 1.51
CA ALA A 457 7.25 -14.92 0.86
C ALA A 457 7.26 -14.59 -0.65
N ARG A 458 6.31 -13.75 -1.13
CA ARG A 458 6.24 -13.27 -2.54
C ARG A 458 7.60 -12.76 -3.04
N GLU A 459 8.32 -12.00 -2.22
CA GLU A 459 9.61 -11.41 -2.58
C GLU A 459 10.78 -12.43 -2.72
N ILE A 460 10.61 -13.71 -2.35
CA ILE A 460 11.73 -14.66 -2.33
C ILE A 460 12.01 -15.29 -3.69
N GLY A 461 11.07 -15.27 -4.64
CA GLY A 461 11.26 -15.82 -5.99
C GLY A 461 11.40 -17.36 -6.08
N TYR A 462 11.68 -18.04 -4.97
CA TYR A 462 11.78 -19.51 -4.84
C TYR A 462 10.40 -20.20 -4.89
N ASP A 463 10.34 -21.44 -5.40
CA ASP A 463 9.13 -22.26 -5.45
C ASP A 463 8.86 -23.01 -4.13
N PHE A 464 7.90 -22.56 -3.33
CA PHE A 464 7.61 -23.12 -2.00
C PHE A 464 6.92 -24.50 -1.99
N SER A 465 6.57 -25.07 -3.15
CA SER A 465 5.82 -26.33 -3.26
C SER A 465 6.37 -27.52 -2.44
N PRO A 466 7.70 -27.77 -2.34
CA PRO A 466 8.23 -28.89 -1.57
C PRO A 466 8.00 -28.80 -0.05
N ILE A 467 7.76 -27.59 0.48
CA ILE A 467 7.70 -27.34 1.92
C ILE A 467 6.29 -27.04 2.43
N ILE A 468 5.43 -26.48 1.58
CA ILE A 468 4.02 -26.17 1.86
C ILE A 468 3.26 -27.35 2.50
N PRO A 469 3.37 -28.62 2.05
CA PRO A 469 2.65 -29.75 2.63
C PRO A 469 3.04 -30.06 4.09
N GLN A 470 4.20 -29.57 4.52
CA GLN A 470 4.75 -29.80 5.86
C GLN A 470 4.25 -28.78 6.89
N LEU A 471 3.63 -27.68 6.44
CA LEU A 471 3.23 -26.53 7.24
C LEU A 471 1.72 -26.58 7.55
N VAL A 472 1.27 -27.69 8.15
CA VAL A 472 -0.15 -28.07 8.34
C VAL A 472 -1.01 -27.08 9.16
N HIS A 473 -0.38 -26.09 9.81
CA HIS A 473 -1.05 -25.05 10.58
C HIS A 473 -1.25 -23.73 9.80
N LEU A 474 -0.83 -23.66 8.53
CA LEU A 474 -1.00 -22.49 7.68
C LEU A 474 -2.48 -22.11 7.54
N ARG A 475 -2.70 -20.79 7.62
CA ARG A 475 -3.97 -20.08 7.44
C ARG A 475 -3.84 -18.99 6.37
N TYR A 476 -2.64 -18.44 6.19
CA TYR A 476 -2.29 -17.47 5.17
C TYR A 476 -1.02 -17.92 4.45
N VAL A 477 -1.08 -17.98 3.12
CA VAL A 477 0.09 -18.12 2.25
C VAL A 477 0.08 -17.01 1.20
N ASN A 478 1.21 -16.32 1.03
CA ASN A 478 1.53 -15.45 -0.10
C ASN A 478 2.91 -15.84 -0.64
N ALA A 479 2.98 -16.68 -1.67
CA ALA A 479 4.24 -17.26 -2.15
C ALA A 479 4.14 -17.78 -3.60
N ARG A 480 5.30 -17.89 -4.27
CA ARG A 480 5.39 -18.64 -5.54
C ARG A 480 5.24 -20.14 -5.29
N ILE A 481 4.38 -20.80 -6.06
CA ILE A 481 4.10 -22.24 -5.97
C ILE A 481 4.01 -22.81 -7.40
N GLY A 482 5.02 -23.59 -7.81
CA GLY A 482 5.10 -24.25 -9.12
C GLY A 482 4.40 -25.62 -9.20
N ASP A 483 4.09 -26.24 -8.07
CA ASP A 483 3.21 -27.40 -7.94
C ASP A 483 2.10 -27.10 -6.90
N PRO A 484 0.94 -26.59 -7.35
CA PRO A 484 -0.18 -26.29 -6.48
C PRO A 484 -0.77 -27.49 -5.74
N SER A 485 -0.50 -28.74 -6.19
CA SER A 485 -0.99 -29.95 -5.51
C SER A 485 -0.48 -30.05 -4.06
N SER A 486 0.64 -29.37 -3.77
CA SER A 486 1.17 -29.16 -2.43
C SER A 486 0.15 -28.59 -1.43
N LEU A 487 -0.83 -27.79 -1.89
CA LEU A 487 -1.86 -27.15 -1.06
C LEU A 487 -2.97 -28.10 -0.60
N ALA A 488 -3.19 -29.23 -1.28
CA ALA A 488 -4.36 -30.12 -1.11
C ALA A 488 -4.61 -30.63 0.33
N LYS A 489 -3.56 -30.63 1.17
CA LYS A 489 -3.61 -31.12 2.56
C LYS A 489 -3.88 -30.01 3.59
N LEU A 490 -3.84 -28.74 3.22
CA LEU A 490 -3.81 -27.60 4.13
C LEU A 490 -5.21 -27.06 4.49
N ARG A 491 -6.06 -27.92 5.06
CA ARG A 491 -7.48 -27.63 5.38
C ARG A 491 -7.75 -26.41 6.29
N ASN A 492 -6.72 -25.81 6.89
CA ASN A 492 -6.83 -24.61 7.71
C ASN A 492 -6.64 -23.31 6.91
N LEU A 493 -6.32 -23.35 5.61
CA LEU A 493 -6.10 -22.16 4.80
C LEU A 493 -7.35 -21.29 4.70
N GLN A 494 -7.17 -20.00 4.93
CA GLN A 494 -8.17 -18.94 4.90
C GLN A 494 -7.84 -17.89 3.82
N THR A 495 -6.56 -17.71 3.51
CA THR A 495 -6.06 -16.83 2.45
C THR A 495 -4.98 -17.53 1.65
N ILE A 496 -5.15 -17.55 0.33
CA ILE A 496 -4.21 -18.09 -0.64
C ILE A 496 -3.93 -16.97 -1.63
N ILE A 497 -2.68 -16.52 -1.69
CA ILE A 497 -2.16 -15.61 -2.71
C ILE A 497 -0.98 -16.35 -3.34
N ILE A 498 -1.12 -16.81 -4.58
CA ILE A 498 -0.08 -17.60 -5.24
C ILE A 498 0.09 -17.19 -6.69
N TYR A 499 1.31 -17.40 -7.18
CA TYR A 499 1.65 -17.22 -8.59
C TYR A 499 2.61 -18.32 -9.04
N SER A 500 2.61 -18.60 -10.35
CA SER A 500 3.43 -19.61 -11.00
C SER A 500 4.17 -19.00 -12.20
N LYS A 501 5.26 -19.62 -12.66
CA LYS A 501 5.86 -19.31 -14.00
C LYS A 501 5.50 -20.39 -15.03
N LYS A 502 4.38 -21.09 -14.80
CA LYS A 502 3.89 -22.22 -15.59
C LYS A 502 2.38 -22.28 -15.44
N ASN A 503 1.66 -22.46 -16.53
CA ASN A 503 0.23 -22.76 -16.49
C ASN A 503 0.01 -24.08 -15.74
N VAL A 504 -0.47 -23.97 -14.51
CA VAL A 504 -0.72 -25.10 -13.59
C VAL A 504 -2.09 -24.91 -12.95
N GLN A 505 -2.71 -25.99 -12.50
CA GLN A 505 -4.04 -25.96 -11.90
C GLN A 505 -3.97 -26.19 -10.39
N LEU A 506 -4.81 -25.46 -9.64
CA LEU A 506 -5.05 -25.74 -8.22
C LEU A 506 -5.60 -27.18 -8.04
N PRO A 507 -5.29 -27.87 -6.91
CA PRO A 507 -5.76 -29.22 -6.67
C PRO A 507 -7.28 -29.27 -6.46
N ALA A 508 -7.93 -30.33 -6.96
CA ALA A 508 -9.37 -30.56 -6.82
C ALA A 508 -9.86 -30.44 -5.36
N GLU A 509 -9.03 -30.82 -4.39
CA GLU A 509 -9.27 -30.70 -2.95
C GLU A 509 -9.59 -29.26 -2.49
N ILE A 510 -9.24 -28.22 -3.25
CA ILE A 510 -9.58 -26.82 -2.97
C ILE A 510 -11.07 -26.64 -2.70
N TRP A 511 -11.91 -27.35 -3.45
CA TRP A 511 -13.36 -27.34 -3.35
C TRP A 511 -13.90 -27.93 -2.03
N THR A 512 -13.07 -28.64 -1.26
CA THR A 512 -13.40 -29.18 0.08
C THR A 512 -12.93 -28.30 1.24
N MET A 513 -12.16 -27.24 0.96
CA MET A 513 -11.49 -26.44 1.97
C MET A 513 -12.39 -25.32 2.49
N SER A 514 -13.31 -25.70 3.39
CA SER A 514 -14.36 -24.82 3.92
C SER A 514 -13.88 -23.56 4.66
N GLU A 515 -12.63 -23.49 5.08
CA GLU A 515 -12.06 -22.33 5.78
C GLU A 515 -11.63 -21.17 4.85
N ILE A 516 -11.55 -21.42 3.54
CA ILE A 516 -11.08 -20.44 2.55
C ILE A 516 -12.04 -19.24 2.47
N LYS A 517 -11.46 -18.04 2.56
CA LYS A 517 -12.15 -16.75 2.39
C LYS A 517 -11.63 -15.93 1.23
N HIS A 518 -10.33 -15.98 0.96
CA HIS A 518 -9.69 -15.17 -0.06
C HIS A 518 -8.76 -16.03 -0.90
N VAL A 519 -9.03 -16.07 -2.21
CA VAL A 519 -8.18 -16.73 -3.21
C VAL A 519 -7.78 -15.68 -4.22
N GLU A 520 -6.47 -15.54 -4.42
CA GLU A 520 -5.83 -14.71 -5.42
C GLU A 520 -4.78 -15.57 -6.11
N ILE A 521 -5.08 -15.96 -7.35
CA ILE A 521 -4.22 -16.81 -8.17
C ILE A 521 -3.82 -16.05 -9.43
N LEU A 522 -2.54 -16.10 -9.75
CA LEU A 522 -1.94 -15.49 -10.94
C LEU A 522 -1.23 -16.61 -11.72
N ASP A 523 -1.55 -16.77 -13.01
CA ASP A 523 -0.96 -17.79 -13.89
C ASP A 523 -1.23 -19.24 -13.41
N VAL A 524 -2.34 -19.40 -12.69
CA VAL A 524 -2.79 -20.66 -12.10
C VAL A 524 -4.31 -20.79 -12.27
N ASP A 525 -4.75 -21.93 -12.79
CA ASP A 525 -6.16 -22.24 -13.03
C ASP A 525 -6.88 -22.76 -11.79
N MET A 526 -8.19 -22.48 -11.69
CA MET A 526 -9.08 -23.25 -10.82
C MET A 526 -9.41 -24.63 -11.44
N PRO A 527 -9.48 -25.72 -10.65
CA PRO A 527 -9.91 -27.04 -11.12
C PRO A 527 -11.39 -27.05 -11.47
N ASP A 528 -11.76 -27.78 -12.53
CA ASP A 528 -13.17 -28.04 -12.90
C ASP A 528 -13.93 -28.54 -11.66
N PRO A 529 -14.94 -27.79 -11.18
CA PRO A 529 -15.72 -28.21 -10.04
C PRO A 529 -16.46 -29.54 -10.26
N VAL A 530 -16.85 -29.85 -11.50
CA VAL A 530 -17.62 -31.05 -11.84
C VAL A 530 -16.72 -32.29 -11.90
N GLU A 531 -15.51 -32.17 -12.45
CA GLU A 531 -14.50 -33.22 -12.35
C GLU A 531 -14.03 -33.42 -10.91
N ALA A 532 -13.81 -32.35 -10.13
CA ALA A 532 -13.45 -32.43 -8.71
C ALA A 532 -14.50 -33.20 -7.89
N GLU A 533 -15.79 -32.94 -8.10
CA GLU A 533 -16.90 -33.69 -7.47
C GLU A 533 -16.85 -35.19 -7.81
N ARG A 534 -16.53 -35.55 -9.05
CA ARG A 534 -16.40 -36.96 -9.49
C ARG A 534 -15.16 -37.62 -8.89
N TYR A 535 -14.01 -36.94 -8.94
CA TYR A 535 -12.72 -37.46 -8.50
C TYR A 535 -12.72 -37.73 -6.99
N LEU A 536 -13.16 -36.75 -6.20
CA LEU A 536 -13.09 -36.80 -4.75
C LEU A 536 -14.07 -37.80 -4.11
N SER A 537 -15.01 -38.35 -4.89
CA SER A 537 -15.85 -39.51 -4.52
C SER A 537 -16.51 -39.40 -3.14
N ILE A 538 -16.94 -38.20 -2.77
CA ILE A 538 -17.63 -37.97 -1.49
C ILE A 538 -19.00 -38.65 -1.57
N GLY A 539 -19.22 -39.64 -0.70
CA GLY A 539 -20.46 -40.41 -0.67
C GLY A 539 -21.70 -39.50 -0.52
N GLU A 540 -22.69 -39.75 -1.38
CA GLU A 540 -23.96 -39.00 -1.48
C GLU A 540 -23.87 -37.55 -2.01
N GLN A 541 -23.78 -37.42 -3.34
CA GLN A 541 -24.34 -36.33 -4.20
C GLN A 541 -24.63 -34.96 -3.54
N GLN A 542 -23.63 -34.32 -2.94
CA GLN A 542 -23.70 -32.91 -2.56
C GLN A 542 -22.67 -32.12 -3.39
N PRO A 543 -23.07 -31.05 -4.10
CA PRO A 543 -22.13 -30.25 -4.87
C PRO A 543 -21.14 -29.55 -3.92
N LEU A 544 -19.92 -29.33 -4.40
CA LEU A 544 -18.88 -28.71 -3.60
C LEU A 544 -19.01 -27.18 -3.65
N PHE A 545 -19.40 -26.56 -2.54
CA PHE A 545 -19.59 -25.11 -2.45
C PHE A 545 -18.56 -24.44 -1.54
N LEU A 546 -17.91 -23.40 -2.04
CA LEU A 546 -17.02 -22.54 -1.26
C LEU A 546 -17.83 -21.43 -0.57
N HIS A 547 -18.74 -21.82 0.34
CA HIS A 547 -19.67 -20.90 0.99
C HIS A 547 -19.01 -19.77 1.80
N ASN A 548 -17.76 -19.94 2.24
CA ASN A 548 -17.02 -18.92 2.99
C ASN A 548 -16.14 -18.02 2.11
N LEU A 549 -16.05 -18.28 0.80
CA LEU A 549 -15.27 -17.46 -0.14
C LEU A 549 -15.91 -16.08 -0.31
N GLN A 550 -15.11 -15.05 -0.03
CA GLN A 550 -15.47 -13.63 -0.05
C GLN A 550 -14.72 -12.88 -1.15
N THR A 551 -13.47 -13.25 -1.41
CA THR A 551 -12.64 -12.69 -2.49
C THR A 551 -12.18 -13.79 -3.41
N LEU A 552 -12.40 -13.61 -4.71
CA LEU A 552 -11.82 -14.42 -5.77
C LEU A 552 -11.14 -13.51 -6.79
N VAL A 553 -9.86 -13.78 -7.04
CA VAL A 553 -9.08 -13.19 -8.12
C VAL A 553 -8.45 -14.35 -8.89
N LEU A 554 -8.71 -14.42 -10.19
CA LEU A 554 -8.13 -15.40 -11.11
C LEU A 554 -8.02 -14.82 -12.52
N ASP A 555 -7.35 -15.57 -13.40
CA ASP A 555 -7.33 -15.34 -14.84
C ASP A 555 -8.57 -15.94 -15.53
N SER A 556 -8.60 -15.96 -16.87
CA SER A 556 -9.63 -16.69 -17.61
C SER A 556 -9.67 -18.16 -17.19
N SER A 557 -10.86 -18.76 -17.20
CA SER A 557 -11.00 -20.20 -16.97
C SER A 557 -12.13 -20.76 -17.83
N PRO A 558 -11.98 -21.94 -18.45
CA PRO A 558 -13.03 -22.60 -19.23
C PRO A 558 -14.11 -23.26 -18.35
N PHE A 559 -14.12 -22.95 -17.05
CA PHE A 559 -15.11 -23.41 -16.08
C PHE A 559 -15.71 -22.23 -15.28
N LEU A 560 -15.49 -20.99 -15.73
CA LEU A 560 -15.78 -19.77 -14.96
C LEU A 560 -17.25 -19.68 -14.54
N ALA A 561 -18.18 -19.99 -15.44
CA ALA A 561 -19.61 -20.03 -15.13
C ALA A 561 -19.95 -21.08 -14.04
N GLU A 562 -19.26 -22.21 -14.02
CA GLU A 562 -19.48 -23.33 -13.09
C GLU A 562 -18.81 -23.09 -11.72
N ILE A 563 -17.71 -22.33 -11.71
CA ILE A 563 -17.04 -21.76 -10.53
C ILE A 563 -17.96 -20.74 -9.84
N LEU A 564 -18.58 -19.82 -10.60
CA LEU A 564 -19.46 -18.78 -10.04
C LEU A 564 -20.72 -19.36 -9.37
N LYS A 565 -21.33 -20.40 -9.97
CA LYS A 565 -22.45 -21.14 -9.35
C LYS A 565 -22.10 -21.72 -7.97
N ARG A 566 -20.82 -22.04 -7.71
CA ARG A 566 -20.34 -22.59 -6.43
C ARG A 566 -19.82 -21.55 -5.43
N THR A 567 -19.81 -20.27 -5.80
CA THR A 567 -19.17 -19.17 -5.05
C THR A 567 -20.11 -17.98 -4.80
N ALA A 568 -21.42 -18.24 -4.67
CA ALA A 568 -22.48 -17.21 -4.53
C ALA A 568 -22.35 -16.21 -3.34
N ASN A 569 -21.40 -16.41 -2.42
CA ASN A 569 -21.16 -15.54 -1.25
C ASN A 569 -20.03 -14.50 -1.45
N LEU A 570 -19.46 -14.41 -2.66
CA LEU A 570 -18.42 -13.43 -2.99
C LEU A 570 -18.87 -11.99 -2.72
N ASP A 571 -18.00 -11.23 -2.06
CA ASP A 571 -18.10 -9.77 -1.93
C ASP A 571 -17.18 -9.06 -2.95
N LYS A 572 -16.09 -9.69 -3.41
CA LYS A 572 -15.17 -9.18 -4.45
C LYS A 572 -14.81 -10.25 -5.49
N LEU A 573 -14.89 -9.89 -6.77
CA LEU A 573 -14.43 -10.66 -7.92
C LEU A 573 -13.51 -9.80 -8.79
N LYS A 574 -12.28 -10.24 -9.07
CA LYS A 574 -11.41 -9.71 -10.15
C LYS A 574 -11.15 -10.85 -11.12
N ILE A 575 -11.38 -10.64 -12.41
CA ILE A 575 -11.02 -11.59 -13.46
C ILE A 575 -10.09 -10.86 -14.43
N ARG A 576 -8.93 -11.43 -14.66
CA ARG A 576 -7.98 -10.98 -15.69
C ARG A 576 -8.16 -11.82 -16.95
N CYS A 577 -7.74 -11.27 -18.09
CA CYS A 577 -7.67 -11.98 -19.37
C CYS A 577 -8.99 -12.65 -19.82
N VAL A 578 -10.14 -12.01 -19.58
CA VAL A 578 -11.45 -12.55 -20.03
C VAL A 578 -11.50 -12.69 -21.56
N ASN A 579 -12.29 -13.67 -22.04
CA ASN A 579 -12.50 -14.14 -23.43
C ASN A 579 -11.54 -15.20 -23.97
N GLN A 580 -10.45 -15.54 -23.27
CA GLN A 580 -9.50 -16.59 -23.68
C GLN A 580 -10.17 -17.95 -24.05
N HIS A 581 -11.34 -18.25 -23.47
CA HIS A 581 -12.11 -19.48 -23.70
C HIS A 581 -13.50 -19.26 -24.30
N ASN A 582 -13.83 -18.05 -24.79
CA ASN A 582 -15.14 -17.70 -25.38
C ASN A 582 -16.39 -17.90 -24.48
N GLU A 583 -16.24 -17.97 -23.15
CA GLU A 583 -17.35 -18.22 -22.20
C GLU A 583 -18.14 -16.98 -21.73
N TRP A 584 -17.88 -15.78 -22.29
CA TRP A 584 -18.39 -14.49 -21.80
C TRP A 584 -19.88 -14.47 -21.43
N TYR A 585 -20.74 -14.96 -22.32
CA TYR A 585 -22.19 -14.96 -22.12
C TYR A 585 -22.61 -15.83 -20.92
N ALA A 586 -22.02 -17.02 -20.79
CA ALA A 586 -22.30 -17.91 -19.66
C ALA A 586 -21.77 -17.34 -18.33
N PHE A 587 -20.66 -16.60 -18.38
CA PHE A 587 -20.14 -15.83 -17.25
C PHE A 587 -21.11 -14.72 -16.82
N LEU A 588 -21.56 -13.86 -17.75
CA LEU A 588 -22.50 -12.78 -17.47
C LEU A 588 -23.83 -13.30 -16.89
N ASP A 589 -24.38 -14.38 -17.46
CA ASP A 589 -25.59 -15.02 -16.94
C ASP A 589 -25.41 -15.53 -15.50
N CYS A 590 -24.19 -15.92 -15.11
CA CYS A 590 -23.89 -16.37 -13.75
C CYS A 590 -23.63 -15.23 -12.76
N LEU A 591 -23.33 -14.00 -13.21
CA LEU A 591 -23.15 -12.85 -12.31
C LEU A 591 -24.41 -12.56 -11.48
N ILE A 592 -25.61 -12.81 -12.00
CA ILE A 592 -26.88 -12.64 -11.27
C ILE A 592 -26.97 -13.50 -10.01
N LEU A 593 -26.17 -14.56 -9.89
CA LEU A 593 -26.09 -15.41 -8.69
C LEU A 593 -25.32 -14.74 -7.55
N LEU A 594 -24.45 -13.77 -7.86
CA LEU A 594 -23.55 -13.09 -6.92
C LEU A 594 -24.23 -11.90 -6.23
N GLN A 595 -25.38 -12.15 -5.61
CA GLN A 595 -26.23 -11.13 -4.99
C GLN A 595 -25.54 -10.30 -3.87
N ARG A 596 -24.39 -10.76 -3.37
CA ARG A 596 -23.58 -10.09 -2.33
C ARG A 596 -22.39 -9.29 -2.86
N LEU A 597 -22.13 -9.34 -4.17
CA LEU A 597 -20.94 -8.75 -4.78
C LEU A 597 -20.94 -7.22 -4.59
N GLU A 598 -19.91 -6.70 -3.92
CA GLU A 598 -19.68 -5.26 -3.74
C GLU A 598 -18.67 -4.70 -4.74
N THR A 599 -17.75 -5.53 -5.24
CA THR A 599 -16.68 -5.12 -6.17
C THR A 599 -16.51 -6.13 -7.30
N LEU A 600 -16.56 -5.64 -8.54
CA LEU A 600 -16.31 -6.40 -9.77
C LEU A 600 -15.21 -5.70 -10.58
N HIS A 601 -14.16 -6.43 -10.96
CA HIS A 601 -13.15 -5.99 -11.91
C HIS A 601 -13.02 -7.02 -13.02
N ILE A 602 -13.14 -6.59 -14.27
CA ILE A 602 -12.96 -7.38 -15.48
C ILE A 602 -11.87 -6.69 -16.32
N LYS A 603 -10.73 -7.35 -16.56
CA LYS A 603 -9.78 -7.02 -17.64
C LYS A 603 -9.93 -8.11 -18.71
N ALA A 604 -10.29 -7.75 -19.93
CA ALA A 604 -10.38 -8.69 -21.06
C ALA A 604 -9.05 -8.75 -21.83
N ILE A 605 -8.89 -9.73 -22.71
CA ILE A 605 -7.80 -9.76 -23.71
C ILE A 605 -8.25 -8.95 -24.94
N GLU A 606 -7.30 -8.30 -25.60
CA GLU A 606 -7.51 -7.67 -26.91
C GLU A 606 -7.80 -8.73 -27.98
N ASP A 607 -9.08 -8.83 -28.39
CA ASP A 607 -9.54 -9.59 -29.55
C ASP A 607 -10.62 -8.78 -30.29
N ASN A 608 -10.79 -9.05 -31.58
CA ASN A 608 -11.68 -8.35 -32.51
C ASN A 608 -13.18 -8.66 -32.29
N GLY A 609 -13.55 -9.22 -31.14
CA GLY A 609 -14.90 -9.63 -30.78
C GLY A 609 -15.60 -8.63 -29.87
N HIS A 610 -16.67 -7.99 -30.37
CA HIS A 610 -17.50 -7.11 -29.55
C HIS A 610 -18.16 -7.86 -28.38
N LEU A 611 -17.85 -7.44 -27.16
CA LEU A 611 -18.62 -7.83 -25.97
C LEU A 611 -19.93 -7.04 -25.92
N VAL A 612 -20.97 -7.68 -25.38
CA VAL A 612 -22.28 -7.05 -25.12
C VAL A 612 -22.67 -7.34 -23.68
N LEU A 613 -23.21 -6.34 -22.99
CA LEU A 613 -23.80 -6.52 -21.65
C LEU A 613 -25.27 -6.93 -21.76
N SER A 614 -25.69 -7.93 -20.98
CA SER A 614 -27.11 -8.27 -20.87
C SER A 614 -27.86 -7.14 -20.14
N ARG A 615 -28.99 -6.70 -20.71
CA ARG A 615 -29.83 -5.63 -20.12
C ARG A 615 -30.45 -6.03 -18.77
N ASP A 616 -30.46 -7.33 -18.46
CA ASP A 616 -31.02 -7.90 -17.23
C ASP A 616 -29.98 -8.10 -16.10
N ILE A 617 -28.75 -7.55 -16.22
CA ILE A 617 -27.72 -7.63 -15.17
C ILE A 617 -28.22 -6.99 -13.87
N CYS A 618 -28.51 -7.83 -12.88
CA CYS A 618 -28.98 -7.42 -11.56
C CYS A 618 -27.94 -7.76 -10.48
N LEU A 619 -27.06 -6.80 -10.19
CA LEU A 619 -26.06 -6.85 -9.13
C LEU A 619 -26.41 -5.80 -8.05
N PRO A 620 -27.41 -6.08 -7.18
CA PRO A 620 -28.03 -5.04 -6.36
C PRO A 620 -27.13 -4.47 -5.26
N ASN A 621 -26.03 -5.13 -4.91
CA ASN A 621 -25.08 -4.66 -3.89
C ASN A 621 -23.75 -4.14 -4.47
N LEU A 622 -23.59 -4.09 -5.80
CA LEU A 622 -22.36 -3.66 -6.43
C LEU A 622 -22.12 -2.16 -6.18
N LYS A 623 -20.95 -1.84 -5.65
CA LYS A 623 -20.50 -0.47 -5.29
C LYS A 623 -19.34 0.00 -6.14
N GLU A 624 -18.49 -0.91 -6.60
CA GLU A 624 -17.29 -0.61 -7.38
C GLU A 624 -17.21 -1.53 -8.59
N LEU A 625 -17.17 -0.94 -9.79
CA LEU A 625 -16.99 -1.62 -11.06
C LEU A 625 -15.74 -1.06 -11.77
N ARG A 626 -14.80 -1.94 -12.14
CA ARG A 626 -13.71 -1.64 -13.09
C ARG A 626 -13.88 -2.51 -14.32
N LEU A 627 -13.93 -1.88 -15.49
CA LEU A 627 -13.90 -2.53 -16.79
C LEU A 627 -12.61 -2.10 -17.48
N ALA A 628 -11.87 -3.06 -18.04
CA ALA A 628 -10.62 -2.80 -18.74
C ALA A 628 -10.56 -3.66 -20.00
N TRP A 629 -10.21 -3.05 -21.14
CA TRP A 629 -10.06 -3.72 -22.45
C TRP A 629 -11.31 -4.46 -22.94
N THR A 630 -12.50 -4.10 -22.44
CA THR A 630 -13.75 -4.82 -22.74
C THR A 630 -14.41 -4.44 -24.07
N TYR A 631 -14.00 -3.32 -24.69
CA TYR A 631 -14.50 -2.85 -26.00
C TYR A 631 -16.04 -2.89 -26.18
N LEU A 632 -16.79 -2.58 -25.11
CA LEU A 632 -18.25 -2.51 -25.08
C LEU A 632 -18.76 -1.33 -25.93
N ALA A 633 -19.96 -1.42 -26.49
CA ALA A 633 -20.58 -0.25 -27.13
C ALA A 633 -20.94 0.81 -26.07
N TRP A 634 -20.75 2.12 -26.37
CA TRP A 634 -21.12 3.19 -25.42
C TRP A 634 -22.62 3.18 -25.07
N GLU A 635 -23.47 2.68 -25.95
CA GLU A 635 -24.90 2.47 -25.71
C GLU A 635 -25.17 1.47 -24.57
N ASP A 636 -24.29 0.48 -24.36
CA ASP A 636 -24.39 -0.49 -23.25
C ASP A 636 -24.08 0.16 -21.88
N MET A 637 -23.47 1.34 -21.86
CA MET A 637 -23.21 2.07 -20.60
C MET A 637 -24.52 2.48 -19.89
N THR A 638 -25.63 2.58 -20.63
CA THR A 638 -26.98 2.76 -20.06
C THR A 638 -27.40 1.60 -19.16
N VAL A 639 -26.90 0.38 -19.40
CA VAL A 639 -27.15 -0.79 -18.54
C VAL A 639 -26.48 -0.60 -17.17
N LEU A 640 -25.31 0.06 -17.13
CA LEU A 640 -24.59 0.32 -15.88
C LEU A 640 -25.31 1.35 -14.98
N ALA A 641 -26.09 2.27 -15.56
CA ALA A 641 -26.91 3.21 -14.79
C ALA A 641 -28.01 2.52 -13.97
N ASN A 642 -28.47 1.33 -14.39
CA ASN A 642 -29.48 0.54 -13.66
C ASN A 642 -28.94 -0.08 -12.35
N LEU A 643 -27.63 -0.02 -12.08
CA LEU A 643 -27.01 -0.59 -10.88
C LEU A 643 -27.29 0.30 -9.64
N PRO A 644 -28.18 -0.10 -8.72
CA PRO A 644 -28.81 0.82 -7.76
C PRO A 644 -27.90 1.29 -6.61
N ASN A 645 -26.70 0.71 -6.51
CA ASN A 645 -25.73 0.97 -5.45
C ASN A 645 -24.33 1.30 -5.98
N LEU A 646 -24.15 1.47 -7.31
CA LEU A 646 -22.86 1.77 -7.91
C LEU A 646 -22.36 3.14 -7.44
N GLU A 647 -21.23 3.17 -6.73
CA GLU A 647 -20.61 4.39 -6.21
C GLU A 647 -19.33 4.77 -6.96
N VAL A 648 -18.67 3.80 -7.59
CA VAL A 648 -17.37 3.94 -8.24
C VAL A 648 -17.40 3.20 -9.58
N LEU A 649 -17.16 3.92 -10.67
CA LEU A 649 -16.94 3.36 -12.00
C LEU A 649 -15.56 3.77 -12.50
N LYS A 650 -14.79 2.78 -12.96
CA LYS A 650 -13.49 2.94 -13.60
C LYS A 650 -13.50 2.23 -14.94
N THR A 651 -13.01 2.89 -15.97
CA THR A 651 -12.93 2.35 -17.32
C THR A 651 -11.54 2.59 -17.88
N GLU A 652 -11.03 1.64 -18.65
CA GLU A 652 -9.68 1.64 -19.24
C GLU A 652 -9.73 0.91 -20.59
N ARG A 653 -9.77 1.62 -21.73
CA ARG A 653 -10.13 1.03 -23.04
C ARG A 653 -11.40 0.16 -22.98
N ALA A 654 -12.36 0.52 -22.12
CA ALA A 654 -13.48 -0.36 -21.81
C ALA A 654 -14.59 -0.27 -22.84
N PHE A 655 -14.69 0.86 -23.53
CA PHE A 655 -15.74 1.16 -24.49
C PHE A 655 -15.16 1.39 -25.89
N ASN A 656 -16.03 1.28 -26.89
CA ASN A 656 -15.71 1.49 -28.29
C ASN A 656 -16.81 2.31 -28.97
N GLY A 657 -16.40 3.40 -29.60
CA GLY A 657 -17.25 4.32 -30.34
C GLY A 657 -16.92 5.74 -29.92
N THR A 658 -17.15 6.71 -30.79
CA THR A 658 -16.67 8.08 -30.53
C THR A 658 -17.66 8.95 -29.78
N LYS A 659 -18.83 8.43 -29.41
CA LYS A 659 -19.93 9.22 -28.84
C LYS A 659 -20.57 8.54 -27.65
N TRP A 660 -20.71 9.28 -26.55
CA TRP A 660 -21.53 8.91 -25.42
C TRP A 660 -22.59 9.98 -25.18
N ILE A 661 -23.83 9.65 -25.53
CA ILE A 661 -25.00 10.53 -25.41
C ILE A 661 -25.95 9.87 -24.41
N LEU A 662 -26.27 10.57 -23.32
CA LEU A 662 -27.22 10.12 -22.30
C LEU A 662 -28.57 10.82 -22.47
N ASP A 663 -29.64 10.02 -22.58
CA ASP A 663 -31.01 10.51 -22.47
C ASP A 663 -31.31 10.99 -21.03
N ASP A 664 -32.25 11.93 -20.88
CA ASP A 664 -32.62 12.55 -19.59
C ASP A 664 -33.13 11.53 -18.53
N ASP A 665 -33.57 10.33 -18.93
CA ASP A 665 -34.07 9.29 -18.03
C ASP A 665 -32.98 8.33 -17.50
N VAL A 666 -31.75 8.40 -18.02
CA VAL A 666 -30.62 7.53 -17.63
C VAL A 666 -29.84 8.15 -16.46
N VAL A 667 -30.19 7.79 -15.22
CA VAL A 667 -29.63 8.44 -14.01
C VAL A 667 -28.77 7.50 -13.16
N PHE A 668 -27.49 7.85 -12.99
CA PHE A 668 -26.53 7.17 -12.11
C PHE A 668 -26.75 7.55 -10.63
N GLN A 669 -27.78 6.94 -10.02
CA GLN A 669 -28.35 7.30 -8.71
C GLN A 669 -27.37 7.53 -7.54
N LYS A 670 -26.21 6.85 -7.51
CA LYS A 670 -25.25 6.92 -6.39
C LYS A 670 -23.79 7.05 -6.81
N LEU A 671 -23.51 7.27 -8.08
CA LEU A 671 -22.15 7.34 -8.60
C LEU A 671 -21.46 8.58 -8.02
N LYS A 672 -20.34 8.38 -7.32
CA LYS A 672 -19.52 9.43 -6.68
C LYS A 672 -18.17 9.60 -7.36
N TYR A 673 -17.67 8.56 -8.02
CA TYR A 673 -16.37 8.57 -8.68
C TYR A 673 -16.51 7.97 -10.08
N LEU A 674 -16.10 8.73 -11.10
CA LEU A 674 -16.01 8.29 -12.49
C LEU A 674 -14.57 8.51 -12.96
N ARG A 675 -13.89 7.45 -13.42
CA ARG A 675 -12.60 7.52 -14.11
C ARG A 675 -12.70 6.90 -15.49
N PHE A 676 -12.23 7.64 -16.49
CA PHE A 676 -12.05 7.22 -17.87
C PHE A 676 -10.57 7.30 -18.25
N GLU A 677 -10.10 6.30 -18.98
CA GLU A 677 -8.67 6.07 -19.24
C GLU A 677 -8.48 5.40 -20.61
N PHE A 678 -7.65 5.99 -21.48
CA PHE A 678 -7.40 5.51 -22.85
C PHE A 678 -8.68 5.26 -23.70
N GLU A 679 -9.79 5.95 -23.42
CA GLU A 679 -11.05 5.77 -24.14
C GLU A 679 -11.06 6.55 -25.47
N ASN A 680 -11.69 5.99 -26.52
CA ASN A 680 -11.78 6.62 -27.86
C ASN A 680 -12.94 7.63 -28.01
N LEU A 681 -13.29 8.32 -26.94
CA LEU A 681 -14.44 9.23 -26.85
C LEU A 681 -14.12 10.62 -27.45
N GLU A 682 -14.85 11.01 -28.50
CA GLU A 682 -14.80 12.37 -29.09
C GLU A 682 -15.87 13.27 -28.47
N ILE A 683 -17.12 12.80 -28.38
CA ILE A 683 -18.29 13.60 -28.00
C ILE A 683 -18.96 12.99 -26.76
N TRP A 684 -19.09 13.81 -25.71
CA TRP A 684 -19.84 13.48 -24.51
C TRP A 684 -21.02 14.45 -24.34
N GLU A 685 -22.24 13.95 -24.45
CA GLU A 685 -23.47 14.71 -24.20
C GLU A 685 -24.19 14.14 -22.97
N ALA A 686 -24.29 14.94 -21.91
CA ALA A 686 -25.00 14.58 -20.67
C ALA A 686 -25.51 15.82 -19.92
N SER A 687 -26.53 15.63 -19.08
CA SER A 687 -27.05 16.61 -18.13
C SER A 687 -26.46 16.43 -16.72
N SER A 688 -26.65 17.45 -15.89
CA SER A 688 -26.39 17.39 -14.44
C SER A 688 -27.26 16.35 -13.73
N ASP A 689 -28.51 16.20 -14.16
CA ASP A 689 -29.48 15.24 -13.62
C ASP A 689 -29.09 13.77 -13.87
N ASN A 690 -28.24 13.47 -14.86
CA ASN A 690 -27.69 12.12 -15.06
C ASN A 690 -26.72 11.69 -13.93
N PHE A 691 -26.09 12.64 -13.22
CA PHE A 691 -25.00 12.40 -12.25
C PHE A 691 -25.21 13.10 -10.88
N PRO A 692 -26.35 12.92 -10.20
CA PRO A 692 -26.78 13.75 -9.05
C PRO A 692 -25.96 13.59 -7.77
N MET A 693 -24.99 12.65 -7.73
CA MET A 693 -24.14 12.37 -6.57
C MET A 693 -22.64 12.41 -6.87
N LEU A 694 -22.23 12.83 -8.08
CA LEU A 694 -20.84 12.77 -8.50
C LEU A 694 -19.97 13.71 -7.63
N GLU A 695 -18.94 13.14 -7.00
CA GLU A 695 -17.99 13.87 -6.15
C GLU A 695 -16.64 14.05 -6.84
N GLN A 696 -16.24 13.16 -7.75
CA GLN A 696 -14.95 13.18 -8.46
C GLN A 696 -15.07 12.69 -9.90
N LEU A 697 -14.49 13.43 -10.84
CA LEU A 697 -14.28 13.05 -12.24
C LEU A 697 -12.78 12.99 -12.54
N VAL A 698 -12.31 11.90 -13.15
CA VAL A 698 -10.91 11.73 -13.56
C VAL A 698 -10.86 11.31 -15.02
N LEU A 699 -10.14 12.07 -15.85
CA LEU A 699 -9.94 11.81 -17.27
C LEU A 699 -8.43 11.65 -17.53
N TRP A 700 -8.02 10.49 -18.05
CA TRP A 700 -6.62 10.13 -18.24
C TRP A 700 -6.39 9.70 -19.70
N ILE A 701 -5.51 10.39 -20.44
CA ILE A 701 -5.17 10.12 -21.84
C ILE A 701 -6.44 9.89 -22.69
N ILE A 702 -7.29 10.93 -22.75
CA ILE A 702 -8.43 10.99 -23.66
C ILE A 702 -8.10 12.08 -24.69
N GLU A 703 -7.46 11.66 -25.78
CA GLU A 703 -6.83 12.57 -26.74
C GLU A 703 -7.84 13.29 -27.65
N GLU A 704 -8.98 12.65 -27.94
CA GLU A 704 -9.96 13.12 -28.93
C GLU A 704 -11.20 13.83 -28.33
N LEU A 705 -11.39 13.81 -27.00
CA LEU A 705 -12.56 14.40 -26.35
C LEU A 705 -12.63 15.92 -26.59
N GLU A 706 -13.74 16.40 -27.14
CA GLU A 706 -13.95 17.82 -27.45
C GLU A 706 -14.10 18.66 -26.16
N GLU A 707 -15.00 18.29 -25.25
CA GLU A 707 -15.22 18.97 -23.97
C GLU A 707 -15.89 18.06 -22.91
N ILE A 708 -15.77 18.45 -21.63
CA ILE A 708 -16.62 17.93 -20.56
C ILE A 708 -17.99 18.63 -20.67
N PRO A 709 -19.13 17.91 -20.53
CA PRO A 709 -20.46 18.51 -20.63
C PRO A 709 -20.59 19.73 -19.70
N GLN A 710 -20.92 20.91 -20.25
CA GLN A 710 -20.98 22.16 -19.48
C GLN A 710 -21.95 22.08 -18.29
N SER A 711 -23.01 21.29 -18.41
CA SER A 711 -23.99 20.98 -17.35
C SER A 711 -23.36 20.50 -16.04
N PHE A 712 -22.12 19.98 -16.05
CA PHE A 712 -21.40 19.59 -14.84
C PHE A 712 -21.09 20.78 -13.92
N GLY A 713 -21.17 22.01 -14.42
CA GLY A 713 -21.19 23.24 -13.61
C GLY A 713 -22.34 23.28 -12.60
N GLU A 714 -23.45 22.59 -12.84
CA GLU A 714 -24.60 22.53 -11.92
C GLU A 714 -24.45 21.44 -10.84
N ILE A 715 -23.48 20.52 -10.98
CA ILE A 715 -23.27 19.40 -10.05
C ILE A 715 -22.54 19.90 -8.79
N MET A 716 -23.30 20.46 -7.85
CA MET A 716 -22.80 21.02 -6.59
C MET A 716 -22.20 19.97 -5.62
N THR A 717 -22.28 18.68 -5.93
CA THR A 717 -21.57 17.62 -5.18
C THR A 717 -20.12 17.42 -5.64
N LEU A 718 -19.75 17.95 -6.81
CA LEU A 718 -18.46 17.76 -7.45
C LEU A 718 -17.36 18.52 -6.68
N LYS A 719 -16.30 17.81 -6.31
CA LYS A 719 -15.18 18.32 -5.49
C LYS A 719 -13.84 18.25 -6.20
N LEU A 720 -13.71 17.38 -7.19
CA LEU A 720 -12.50 17.20 -7.97
C LEU A 720 -12.83 16.92 -9.43
N VAL A 721 -12.20 17.67 -10.33
CA VAL A 721 -11.99 17.26 -11.72
C VAL A 721 -10.48 17.18 -11.94
N GLU A 722 -9.99 16.00 -12.33
CA GLU A 722 -8.58 15.72 -12.59
C GLU A 722 -8.45 15.32 -14.06
N VAL A 723 -7.69 16.09 -14.84
CA VAL A 723 -7.51 15.93 -16.29
C VAL A 723 -6.04 15.74 -16.56
N GLU A 724 -5.66 14.56 -17.03
CA GLU A 724 -4.26 14.19 -17.26
C GLU A 724 -4.04 13.76 -18.70
N TYR A 725 -3.12 14.45 -19.39
CA TYR A 725 -2.69 14.18 -20.76
C TYR A 725 -3.80 14.18 -21.84
N CYS A 726 -4.96 14.77 -21.55
CA CYS A 726 -6.10 14.87 -22.46
C CYS A 726 -5.96 16.04 -23.47
N ASN A 727 -6.96 16.17 -24.35
CA ASN A 727 -7.10 17.29 -25.28
C ASN A 727 -7.12 18.66 -24.55
N PRO A 728 -6.36 19.69 -25.00
CA PRO A 728 -6.40 21.03 -24.41
C PRO A 728 -7.77 21.73 -24.41
N ALA A 729 -8.76 21.24 -25.16
CA ALA A 729 -10.14 21.72 -25.09
C ALA A 729 -10.83 21.25 -23.78
N VAL A 730 -10.57 20.01 -23.34
CA VAL A 730 -11.00 19.46 -22.04
C VAL A 730 -10.48 20.33 -20.90
N ASP A 731 -9.19 20.71 -20.94
CA ASP A 731 -8.57 21.63 -19.97
C ASP A 731 -9.31 22.97 -19.82
N ASN A 732 -9.94 23.46 -20.88
CA ASN A 732 -10.69 24.72 -20.85
C ASN A 732 -12.12 24.49 -20.34
N SER A 733 -12.78 23.40 -20.76
CA SER A 733 -14.10 23.04 -20.24
C SER A 733 -14.09 22.80 -18.73
N ALA A 734 -13.06 22.13 -18.19
CA ALA A 734 -12.88 21.91 -16.76
C ALA A 734 -12.72 23.22 -15.97
N LYS A 735 -12.03 24.23 -16.54
CA LYS A 735 -11.92 25.56 -15.93
C LYS A 735 -13.24 26.33 -15.98
N ASN A 736 -13.96 26.25 -17.11
CA ASN A 736 -15.28 26.88 -17.24
C ASN A 736 -16.29 26.33 -16.21
N ILE A 737 -16.28 25.02 -15.97
CA ILE A 737 -17.09 24.36 -14.92
C ILE A 737 -16.74 24.90 -13.53
N GLN A 738 -15.45 25.14 -13.24
CA GLN A 738 -15.03 25.77 -11.98
C GLN A 738 -15.51 27.21 -11.87
N GLU A 739 -15.30 28.04 -12.90
CA GLU A 739 -15.79 29.43 -12.92
C GLU A 739 -17.32 29.50 -12.75
N GLU A 740 -18.06 28.57 -13.35
CA GLU A 740 -19.52 28.46 -13.17
C GLU A 740 -19.89 28.15 -11.72
N GLN A 741 -19.27 27.15 -11.09
CA GLN A 741 -19.52 26.83 -9.68
C GLN A 741 -19.13 27.98 -8.73
N GLU A 742 -18.02 28.68 -8.98
CA GLU A 742 -17.61 29.85 -8.21
C GLU A 742 -18.61 31.02 -8.33
N ASN A 743 -19.21 31.22 -9.51
CA ASN A 743 -20.26 32.21 -9.74
C ASN A 743 -21.56 31.89 -8.98
N TRP A 744 -21.84 30.60 -8.74
CA TRP A 744 -22.96 30.15 -7.89
C TRP A 744 -22.59 30.13 -6.39
N GLY A 745 -21.33 30.42 -6.04
CA GLY A 745 -20.83 30.50 -4.67
C GLY A 745 -20.28 29.19 -4.11
N ASN A 746 -20.06 28.17 -4.93
CA ASN A 746 -19.33 26.96 -4.54
C ASN A 746 -17.84 27.12 -4.84
N TYR A 747 -17.02 27.13 -3.78
CA TYR A 747 -15.55 27.23 -3.87
C TYR A 747 -14.86 25.92 -3.44
N GLU A 748 -15.60 24.82 -3.26
CA GLU A 748 -15.03 23.53 -2.85
C GLU A 748 -14.43 22.71 -4.02
N LEU A 749 -14.82 23.03 -5.27
CA LEU A 749 -14.36 22.32 -6.46
C LEU A 749 -12.88 22.62 -6.77
N GLN A 750 -12.06 21.57 -6.75
CA GLN A 750 -10.66 21.59 -7.17
C GLN A 750 -10.53 21.10 -8.62
N ILE A 751 -9.80 21.86 -9.44
CA ILE A 751 -9.38 21.43 -10.78
C ILE A 751 -7.88 21.09 -10.74
N ARG A 752 -7.51 19.95 -11.30
CA ARG A 752 -6.13 19.54 -11.51
C ARG A 752 -5.93 19.19 -12.97
N ILE A 753 -4.91 19.78 -13.58
CA ILE A 753 -4.61 19.63 -15.02
C ILE A 753 -3.12 19.29 -15.18
N THR A 754 -2.83 18.14 -15.78
CA THR A 754 -1.50 17.72 -16.23
C THR A 754 -1.48 17.78 -17.76
N PRO A 755 -0.86 18.82 -18.38
CA PRO A 755 -1.00 19.06 -19.81
C PRO A 755 -0.22 18.07 -20.68
N SER A 756 -0.79 17.69 -21.83
CA SER A 756 -0.15 16.81 -22.82
C SER A 756 1.03 17.51 -23.52
N VAL A 757 2.25 17.33 -23.00
CA VAL A 757 3.49 17.85 -23.60
C VAL A 757 4.37 16.71 -24.11
N LYS A 758 4.02 16.22 -25.31
CA LYS A 758 4.75 15.22 -26.11
C LYS A 758 5.09 13.90 -25.37
N TRP A 759 4.06 13.07 -25.22
CA TRP A 759 4.21 11.65 -24.87
C TRP A 759 4.63 10.80 -26.11
N LEU A 760 4.06 11.11 -27.29
CA LEU A 760 4.16 10.42 -28.59
C LEU A 760 5.56 10.39 -29.29
N ALA A 761 6.67 10.17 -28.57
CA ALA A 761 8.01 10.03 -29.18
C ALA A 761 8.81 8.81 -28.71
N SER A 762 8.22 7.99 -27.84
CA SER A 762 8.64 6.65 -27.41
C SER A 762 7.40 5.90 -26.91
N HIS A 763 7.53 4.60 -26.67
CA HIS A 763 6.45 3.65 -26.26
C HIS A 763 5.56 3.19 -27.42
N THR A 764 5.97 2.10 -28.04
CA THR A 764 5.08 0.98 -28.39
C THR A 764 5.06 0.06 -27.17
N ASP A 765 3.86 -0.25 -26.69
CA ASP A 765 3.46 -1.36 -25.80
C ASP A 765 4.25 -1.55 -24.47
N ASP A 766 3.56 -2.06 -23.46
CA ASP A 766 3.94 -2.10 -22.03
C ASP A 766 4.08 -0.72 -21.34
N ASP A 767 3.00 -0.28 -20.68
CA ASP A 767 3.02 0.65 -19.54
C ASP A 767 1.61 0.68 -18.87
N ASP A 768 1.36 -0.22 -17.90
CA ASP A 768 0.20 -0.21 -16.99
C ASP A 768 0.45 0.81 -15.85
N ASP A 769 -0.46 1.77 -15.62
CA ASP A 769 -0.26 2.90 -14.69
C ASP A 769 -0.50 2.58 -13.19
N ASP A 770 0.59 2.62 -12.40
CA ASP A 770 0.71 3.09 -11.00
C ASP A 770 -0.34 2.65 -9.92
N GLU A 771 -1.02 1.52 -10.11
CA GLU A 771 -1.32 0.60 -9.00
C GLU A 771 -0.40 -0.62 -9.12
N GLU A 772 0.49 -0.85 -8.13
CA GLU A 772 1.36 -2.04 -8.01
C GLU A 772 0.57 -3.38 -8.02
N ASP A 773 0.16 -3.79 -9.21
CA ASP A 773 -0.09 -5.16 -9.65
C ASP A 773 1.17 -5.56 -10.45
N ASP A 774 2.19 -6.14 -9.79
CA ASP A 774 3.39 -6.61 -10.50
C ASP A 774 3.04 -7.84 -11.34
N ASP A 775 2.96 -7.67 -12.66
CA ASP A 775 2.89 -8.73 -13.68
C ASP A 775 4.18 -8.59 -14.55
N ASP A 776 5.09 -9.58 -14.50
CA ASP A 776 6.37 -9.63 -15.23
C ASP A 776 6.21 -10.43 -16.55
N TYR A 777 6.72 -9.93 -17.68
CA TYR A 777 6.87 -10.71 -18.92
C TYR A 777 8.29 -11.30 -19.07
N ASP A 778 8.36 -12.58 -19.46
CA ASP A 778 9.58 -13.33 -19.78
C ASP A 778 9.30 -14.16 -21.06
N GLU A 779 9.39 -13.55 -22.25
CA GLU A 779 9.41 -14.30 -23.52
C GLU A 779 10.86 -14.44 -24.02
N ASN A 780 11.41 -15.63 -23.84
CA ASN A 780 12.56 -16.10 -24.60
C ASN A 780 12.11 -17.32 -25.41
N GLU A 781 11.62 -17.09 -26.63
CA GLU A 781 11.54 -18.16 -27.62
C GLU A 781 12.96 -18.50 -28.08
N ASN A 782 13.45 -19.67 -27.68
CA ASN A 782 14.56 -20.31 -28.38
C ASN A 782 13.94 -21.03 -29.59
N GLU A 783 14.18 -20.51 -30.79
CA GLU A 783 13.99 -21.26 -32.02
C GLU A 783 15.12 -22.30 -32.13
N ASP A 784 14.86 -23.51 -31.64
CA ASP A 784 15.65 -24.70 -31.99
C ASP A 784 15.26 -25.12 -33.43
N GLU A 785 15.97 -24.59 -34.44
CA GLU A 785 15.87 -25.08 -35.82
C GLU A 785 16.73 -26.34 -36.01
N ASP A 786 16.09 -27.51 -35.93
CA ASP A 786 16.62 -28.78 -36.44
C ASP A 786 16.61 -28.77 -37.99
N GLU A 787 17.76 -28.56 -38.64
CA GLU A 787 17.96 -28.92 -40.06
C GLU A 787 18.97 -30.08 -40.21
N ASP A 788 18.45 -31.29 -40.41
CA ASP A 788 19.17 -32.42 -41.01
C ASP A 788 19.26 -32.22 -42.54
N GLU A 789 20.45 -31.99 -43.11
CA GLU A 789 20.75 -32.37 -44.51
C GLU A 789 22.18 -32.96 -44.66
N ASP A 790 22.31 -33.89 -45.61
CA ASP A 790 23.40 -34.86 -45.73
C ASP A 790 24.68 -34.37 -46.48
N ASP A 791 25.76 -35.10 -46.18
CA ASP A 791 26.84 -35.56 -47.08
C ASP A 791 27.95 -34.63 -47.66
N ASP A 792 29.13 -35.25 -47.70
CA ASP A 792 30.24 -35.09 -48.65
C ASP A 792 30.98 -33.73 -48.80
N SER A 793 32.15 -33.64 -48.14
CA SER A 793 33.46 -34.00 -48.77
C SER A 793 34.66 -33.06 -48.56
N ASP A 794 35.82 -33.71 -48.40
CA ASP A 794 37.16 -33.31 -48.89
C ASP A 794 37.97 -32.14 -48.26
N LYS A 795 39.15 -32.55 -47.70
CA LYS A 795 40.48 -31.88 -47.77
C LYS A 795 40.70 -30.60 -46.92
N VAL A 796 41.90 -30.26 -46.41
CA VAL A 796 43.24 -30.89 -46.34
C VAL A 796 44.06 -30.15 -45.24
N ASP A 797 45.09 -30.82 -44.68
CA ASP A 797 46.35 -30.35 -44.05
C ASP A 797 46.52 -28.83 -43.74
N ASP A 798 47.07 -28.38 -42.60
CA ASP A 798 48.50 -28.54 -42.24
C ASP A 798 48.85 -28.01 -40.82
N ASP A 799 49.76 -28.72 -40.13
CA ASP A 799 50.97 -28.23 -39.41
C ASP A 799 51.00 -26.99 -38.47
N ARG A 800 51.20 -27.24 -37.16
CA ARG A 800 52.38 -26.89 -36.29
C ARG A 800 52.05 -26.97 -34.78
N GLU A 801 52.84 -27.66 -33.94
CA GLU A 801 54.18 -27.28 -33.40
C GLU A 801 54.13 -25.93 -32.65
N ASP A 802 54.63 -25.76 -31.42
CA ASP A 802 55.39 -26.66 -30.53
C ASP A 802 55.45 -26.07 -29.09
N ASP A 803 56.17 -26.76 -28.18
CA ASP A 803 56.78 -26.27 -26.92
C ASP A 803 55.86 -25.93 -25.70
N GLU A 804 56.24 -26.15 -24.44
CA GLU A 804 57.33 -26.91 -23.77
C GLU A 804 56.95 -27.10 -22.26
N GLU A 805 57.52 -28.12 -21.59
CA GLU A 805 58.03 -28.19 -20.18
C GLU A 805 57.24 -27.55 -18.99
N ASP A 806 57.19 -28.09 -17.75
CA ASP A 806 57.74 -29.33 -17.17
C ASP A 806 57.15 -29.64 -15.77
N ASP A 807 57.35 -30.90 -15.34
CA ASP A 807 57.58 -31.47 -13.99
C ASP A 807 56.61 -31.32 -12.79
N ASP A 808 56.43 -32.48 -12.12
CA ASP A 808 56.32 -32.77 -10.67
C ASP A 808 55.23 -32.07 -9.79
N SER A 809 54.65 -32.64 -8.72
CA SER A 809 54.48 -34.00 -8.15
C SER A 809 53.50 -33.85 -6.92
N ASP A 810 52.97 -34.85 -6.19
CA ASP A 810 53.09 -36.33 -6.17
C ASP A 810 51.85 -36.96 -5.45
N GLU A 811 51.84 -38.30 -5.30
CA GLU A 811 51.17 -39.12 -4.26
C GLU A 811 49.62 -39.12 -4.09
N ASP A 812 49.00 -40.15 -4.70
CA ASP A 812 48.42 -41.34 -4.06
C ASP A 812 47.14 -41.34 -3.18
N HIS A 813 46.17 -42.18 -3.62
CA HIS A 813 45.47 -43.28 -2.90
C HIS A 813 44.84 -43.05 -1.48
N GLU A 814 43.72 -43.66 -1.04
CA GLU A 814 42.73 -44.57 -1.67
C GLU A 814 41.41 -44.64 -0.83
N ALA A 815 40.34 -45.04 -1.52
CA ALA A 815 39.11 -45.74 -1.08
C ALA A 815 39.01 -46.26 0.38
N ASN A 816 37.83 -46.25 1.02
CA ASN A 816 36.77 -47.22 0.69
C ASN A 816 35.39 -46.98 1.35
N THR A 817 34.37 -47.39 0.59
CA THR A 817 33.00 -47.82 0.91
C THR A 817 32.92 -48.96 1.96
N PRO A 818 31.74 -49.41 2.45
CA PRO A 818 30.36 -49.27 1.91
C PRO A 818 29.33 -48.52 2.77
#